data_AF-A0A971D3V6-F1
#
_entry.id   AF-A0A971D3V6-F1
#
_cell.length_a   1.000
_cell.length_b   1.000
_cell.length_c   1.000
_cell.angle_alpha   90.00
_cell.angle_beta   90.00
_cell.angle_gamma   90.00
#
_symmetry.space_group_name_H-M   'P 1'
#
loop_
_entity.id
_entity.type
_entity.pdbx_description
1 polymer ?
#
loop_
_entity_poly.entity_id
_entity_poly.type
_entity_poly.pdbx_seq_one_letter_code
_entity_poly.pdbx_strand_id
1 'polypeptide(L)'
;MISIVIDPDLRYPDPADHFSPDERFPEYRLGHISARPNPVYRAVRNLFVQAGLDAAHLGTADWNPLGEYVRPGSRVFLLCNFMQERRADESREDFFSRCSHGSVIRALADYVLIAAGDTGHVSIGNAPIQFCDWEAVLRDTEAREVLDFYASAGAPVAARDLRLKVTAATRLGAIRSVERRDETEGVHVRLDGDSLFAGQDAQRPRYRVMNYDPRRTQRFHEGGRHEYVIHREILESDVIVSAVKLKTHEKVGITCGIKGMVGTVAHKDSLPHHRYGPPDRGGDEYPSEDAAFARLATGVHELVQRTTPDSRTGSALRVGYKVLRRAVRSRTPVVEGAWHGNDTTWRMATDVARIAVHADAEGVMHETPQRRVVVLTDGVIGGEGDGPYMSTAVHSGILALADDLAAADHANALLMGFDPDRIPLVREAPRLETYPLTDGDPRRAEVTLNGRAMPMTEFGRLERTPYEPETNWRAVLGRDAVPMPDGPDAPAHGPRAASESRRPAQPAPAVVVPADRPAALGIARSLGSRGVTVYGVDSDLLAPAMASRHVTPVRLPRGDASDETRLRALLDLGRRIGRRAVLFPVSDSAALLCSRHRDTLREHYDFVMPEADALDRLLSKDGLHELAEEHGIPAPRMFPVANREEAETIADRLPYPVIIKPVFSPSWQNPEVRALLRTTALGGGPKVVLCGNAAELLAAHGKIAAHDPRMIFEEVIPGEDPSLLYHCFYLDRDSRPLATFAGRKLRLLPVGFGSASFVQSVHDPELERLSLDLLAKIRYQGLGGVEFKRDARDGRLKLIEFNARYGMWDSLGVRCGVDIPWAAYRDALGEPVEPRHHYRTGVKWVDLQRDARAFLQYRSAGRLGPAGWLRSLLGEKDWAYFDRRDWRPAVLAAAEQARALRRLAKDGGRKVGRSQS
;
A
#
# COMPACT_ATOMS: atom_id res chain seq x y z
N MET A 1 38.59 -0.25 -1.36
CA MET A 1 38.26 -1.69 -1.38
C MET A 1 36.74 -1.88 -1.28
N ILE A 2 36.19 -2.95 -1.88
CA ILE A 2 34.79 -3.38 -1.66
C ILE A 2 34.74 -4.89 -1.42
N SER A 3 34.08 -5.30 -0.33
CA SER A 3 33.91 -6.68 0.12
C SER A 3 32.44 -6.94 0.42
N ILE A 4 31.89 -8.08 -0.01
CA ILE A 4 30.46 -8.38 0.07
C ILE A 4 30.23 -9.85 0.43
N VAL A 5 29.42 -10.10 1.45
CA VAL A 5 28.86 -11.41 1.78
C VAL A 5 27.39 -11.40 1.39
N ILE A 6 26.96 -12.41 0.61
CA ILE A 6 25.54 -12.68 0.35
C ILE A 6 25.27 -14.14 0.73
N ASP A 7 24.48 -14.32 1.79
CA ASP A 7 24.06 -15.61 2.32
C ASP A 7 22.53 -15.57 2.57
N PRO A 8 21.71 -16.20 1.71
CA PRO A 8 20.26 -16.22 1.87
C PRO A 8 19.76 -16.85 3.17
N ASP A 9 20.57 -17.65 3.87
CA ASP A 9 20.24 -18.31 5.14
C ASP A 9 20.79 -17.56 6.38
N LEU A 10 21.57 -16.49 6.18
CA LEU A 10 21.97 -15.57 7.25
C LEU A 10 20.74 -14.92 7.87
N ARG A 11 20.54 -15.07 9.18
CA ARG A 11 19.49 -14.41 9.98
C ARG A 11 20.12 -13.60 11.09
N TYR A 12 19.42 -12.58 11.59
CA TYR A 12 19.80 -12.00 12.88
C TYR A 12 19.65 -13.08 13.98
N PRO A 13 20.66 -13.27 14.84
CA PRO A 13 20.54 -14.13 16.01
C PRO A 13 19.59 -13.53 17.06
N ASP A 14 19.26 -14.35 18.07
CA ASP A 14 18.55 -13.92 19.28
C ASP A 14 19.46 -13.04 20.16
N PRO A 15 18.93 -12.03 20.89
CA PRO A 15 19.70 -11.11 21.73
C PRO A 15 20.35 -11.73 22.97
N ALA A 16 20.04 -12.99 23.31
CA ALA A 16 20.77 -13.73 24.34
C ALA A 16 22.29 -13.68 24.11
N ASP A 17 23.04 -13.76 25.22
CA ASP A 17 24.50 -13.71 25.25
C ASP A 17 25.10 -12.44 24.60
N HIS A 18 24.31 -11.35 24.55
CA HIS A 18 24.69 -10.00 24.10
C HIS A 18 25.27 -9.92 22.68
N PHE A 19 24.79 -10.79 21.79
CA PHE A 19 25.32 -10.98 20.43
C PHE A 19 26.84 -11.21 20.37
N SER A 20 27.42 -11.82 21.42
CA SER A 20 28.84 -12.19 21.47
C SER A 20 29.19 -13.21 20.38
N PRO A 21 30.47 -13.34 19.97
CA PRO A 21 30.87 -14.41 19.06
C PRO A 21 30.52 -15.78 19.65
N ASP A 22 30.12 -16.71 18.79
CA ASP A 22 29.72 -18.08 19.13
C ASP A 22 30.89 -19.10 19.05
N GLU A 23 32.09 -18.61 18.74
CA GLU A 23 33.34 -19.35 18.83
C GLU A 23 34.48 -18.46 19.30
N ARG A 24 35.53 -19.06 19.86
CA ARG A 24 36.68 -18.31 20.40
C ARG A 24 37.66 -17.93 19.29
N PHE A 25 37.43 -16.79 18.67
CA PHE A 25 38.41 -16.15 17.80
C PHE A 25 39.67 -15.72 18.58
N PRO A 26 40.90 -15.98 18.09
CA PRO A 26 42.15 -15.59 18.76
C PRO A 26 42.25 -14.11 19.11
N GLU A 27 41.75 -13.24 18.23
CA GLU A 27 41.76 -11.78 18.37
C GLU A 27 40.71 -11.22 19.35
N TYR A 28 39.75 -12.03 19.81
CA TYR A 28 38.62 -11.54 20.62
C TYR A 28 38.97 -11.44 22.12
N ARG A 29 39.10 -10.21 22.62
CA ARG A 29 39.69 -9.90 23.93
C ARG A 29 38.70 -9.82 25.10
N LEU A 30 37.40 -9.64 24.85
CA LEU A 30 36.39 -9.44 25.91
C LEU A 30 35.86 -10.74 26.55
N GLY A 31 36.38 -11.91 26.13
CA GLY A 31 36.27 -13.18 26.86
C GLY A 31 34.92 -13.91 26.87
N HIS A 32 33.80 -13.19 26.73
CA HIS A 32 32.44 -13.73 26.74
C HIS A 32 32.06 -14.37 25.39
N ILE A 33 31.64 -15.63 25.40
CA ILE A 33 31.29 -16.41 24.20
C ILE A 33 29.81 -16.81 24.27
N SER A 34 29.10 -16.66 23.16
CA SER A 34 27.69 -17.04 23.04
C SER A 34 27.53 -18.57 23.05
N ALA A 35 26.53 -19.06 23.79
CA ALA A 35 26.11 -20.45 23.75
C ALA A 35 25.19 -20.76 22.54
N ARG A 36 24.77 -19.74 21.80
CA ARG A 36 23.92 -19.83 20.59
C ARG A 36 24.69 -19.39 19.33
N PRO A 37 24.42 -19.97 18.15
CA PRO A 37 25.08 -19.57 16.91
C PRO A 37 24.90 -18.08 16.57
N ASN A 38 25.97 -17.44 16.12
CA ASN A 38 25.99 -16.03 15.73
C ASN A 38 26.57 -15.85 14.32
N PRO A 39 25.81 -16.24 13.28
CA PRO A 39 26.29 -16.19 11.90
C PRO A 39 26.55 -14.75 11.43
N VAL A 40 25.91 -13.74 12.02
CA VAL A 40 26.19 -12.32 11.72
C VAL A 40 27.59 -11.91 12.14
N TYR A 41 28.05 -12.31 13.34
CA TYR A 41 29.43 -12.02 13.76
C TYR A 41 30.45 -12.68 12.83
N ARG A 42 30.23 -13.94 12.46
CA ARG A 42 31.04 -14.68 11.48
C ARG A 42 31.04 -13.99 10.11
N ALA A 43 29.89 -13.52 9.62
CA ALA A 43 29.77 -12.86 8.34
C ALA A 43 30.44 -11.47 8.32
N VAL A 44 30.32 -10.68 9.40
CA VAL A 44 31.06 -9.41 9.56
C VAL A 44 32.58 -9.67 9.60
N ARG A 45 33.03 -10.69 10.34
CA ARG A 45 34.43 -11.12 10.31
C ARG A 45 34.90 -11.50 8.90
N ASN A 46 34.08 -12.26 8.17
CA ASN A 46 34.41 -12.71 6.81
C ASN A 46 34.51 -11.57 5.79
N LEU A 47 33.79 -10.46 5.98
CA LEU A 47 33.99 -9.24 5.17
C LEU A 47 35.43 -8.73 5.26
N PHE A 48 36.01 -8.71 6.46
CA PHE A 48 37.39 -8.29 6.66
C PHE A 48 38.40 -9.30 6.09
N VAL A 49 38.16 -10.59 6.31
CA VAL A 49 39.02 -11.67 5.78
C VAL A 49 39.10 -11.63 4.25
N GLN A 50 37.96 -11.57 3.55
CA GLN A 50 37.96 -11.57 2.08
C GLN A 50 38.39 -10.21 1.49
N ALA A 51 38.38 -9.13 2.27
CA ALA A 51 38.98 -7.85 1.90
C ALA A 51 40.53 -7.88 1.97
N GLY A 52 41.13 -8.96 2.49
CA GLY A 52 42.58 -9.07 2.69
C GLY A 52 43.13 -8.23 3.84
N LEU A 53 42.26 -7.65 4.67
CA LEU A 53 42.64 -6.70 5.71
C LEU A 53 43.46 -7.38 6.81
N ASP A 54 44.69 -6.88 7.00
CA ASP A 54 45.70 -7.42 7.90
C ASP A 54 45.96 -8.94 7.71
N ALA A 55 45.95 -9.41 6.46
CA ALA A 55 46.12 -10.83 6.13
C ALA A 55 47.42 -11.48 6.66
N ALA A 56 48.43 -10.68 7.05
CA ALA A 56 49.67 -11.16 7.63
C ALA A 56 49.52 -11.73 9.05
N HIS A 57 48.55 -11.24 9.84
CA HIS A 57 48.32 -11.66 11.22
C HIS A 57 47.03 -12.48 11.40
N LEU A 58 46.28 -12.73 10.31
CA LEU A 58 45.00 -13.46 10.32
C LEU A 58 45.09 -14.80 11.06
N GLY A 59 44.29 -14.95 12.13
CA GLY A 59 44.28 -16.15 12.97
C GLY A 59 45.22 -16.08 14.18
N THR A 60 45.85 -14.94 14.43
CA THR A 60 46.60 -14.65 15.67
C THR A 60 45.82 -13.68 16.57
N ALA A 61 46.24 -13.53 17.83
CA ALA A 61 45.65 -12.56 18.77
C ALA A 61 45.94 -11.09 18.42
N ASP A 62 46.83 -10.86 17.47
CA ASP A 62 47.28 -9.55 16.99
C ASP A 62 46.55 -9.10 15.71
N TRP A 63 45.69 -9.95 15.12
CA TRP A 63 44.94 -9.60 13.90
C TRP A 63 44.04 -8.38 14.12
N ASN A 64 44.31 -7.32 13.37
CA ASN A 64 43.66 -6.03 13.48
C ASN A 64 43.19 -5.54 12.10
N PRO A 65 42.08 -6.08 11.57
CA PRO A 65 41.61 -5.74 10.23
C PRO A 65 41.17 -4.28 10.04
N LEU A 66 40.94 -3.53 11.13
CA LEU A 66 40.62 -2.10 11.05
C LEU A 66 41.82 -1.19 11.33
N GLY A 67 43.01 -1.75 11.61
CA GLY A 67 44.21 -1.01 12.01
C GLY A 67 44.80 -0.08 10.94
N GLU A 68 44.44 -0.23 9.67
CA GLU A 68 44.78 0.76 8.64
C GLU A 68 43.90 2.02 8.73
N TYR A 69 42.65 1.87 9.16
CA TYR A 69 41.66 2.94 9.22
C TYR A 69 41.64 3.62 10.60
N VAL A 70 41.68 2.83 11.67
CA VAL A 70 41.61 3.25 13.08
C VAL A 70 42.97 3.05 13.75
N ARG A 71 43.42 4.04 14.54
CA ARG A 71 44.69 3.96 15.27
C ARG A 71 44.46 3.74 16.78
N PRO A 72 45.42 3.15 17.51
CA PRO A 72 45.37 3.11 18.96
C PRO A 72 45.20 4.50 19.59
N GLY A 73 44.24 4.65 20.49
CA GLY A 73 43.85 5.92 21.10
C GLY A 73 42.80 6.73 20.32
N SER A 74 42.36 6.29 19.14
CA SER A 74 41.39 7.05 18.33
C SER A 74 40.01 7.18 18.96
N ARG A 75 39.35 8.32 18.67
CA ARG A 75 37.93 8.57 18.90
C ARG A 75 37.16 8.13 17.65
N VAL A 76 36.46 7.00 17.74
CA VAL A 76 35.73 6.40 16.62
C VAL A 76 34.22 6.55 16.82
N PHE A 77 33.53 7.03 15.79
CA PHE A 77 32.06 7.14 15.82
C PHE A 77 31.40 6.04 14.98
N LEU A 78 30.70 5.11 15.64
CA LEU A 78 29.90 4.06 15.01
C LEU A 78 28.50 4.61 14.67
N LEU A 79 28.39 5.24 13.50
CA LEU A 79 27.18 5.90 13.02
C LEU A 79 26.14 4.87 12.55
N CYS A 80 25.08 4.68 13.34
CA CYS A 80 24.04 3.69 13.11
C CYS A 80 22.77 4.29 12.48
N ASN A 81 22.03 3.53 11.67
CA ASN A 81 20.80 4.00 11.01
C ASN A 81 19.56 3.93 11.91
N PHE A 82 19.63 4.48 13.14
CA PHE A 82 18.46 4.54 14.04
C PHE A 82 17.45 5.58 13.53
N MET A 83 16.29 5.15 13.04
CA MET A 83 15.34 6.05 12.37
C MET A 83 14.24 6.57 13.32
N GLN A 84 13.44 5.64 13.85
CA GLN A 84 12.36 5.82 14.83
C GLN A 84 12.09 4.45 15.47
N GLU A 85 11.66 4.42 16.74
CA GLU A 85 11.17 3.24 17.47
C GLU A 85 10.09 2.42 16.71
N ARG A 86 9.79 1.21 17.19
CA ARG A 86 8.84 0.31 16.53
C ARG A 86 7.40 0.72 16.77
N ARG A 87 6.60 0.68 15.71
CA ARG A 87 5.17 1.03 15.77
C ARG A 87 4.35 -0.16 16.27
N ALA A 88 3.23 0.13 16.95
CA ALA A 88 2.38 -0.90 17.55
C ALA A 88 1.70 -1.83 16.53
N ASP A 89 1.65 -1.42 15.26
CA ASP A 89 1.10 -2.13 14.10
C ASP A 89 2.19 -2.62 13.12
N GLU A 90 3.46 -2.62 13.51
CA GLU A 90 4.62 -2.96 12.69
C GLU A 90 5.31 -4.26 13.15
N SER A 91 5.65 -5.13 12.20
CA SER A 91 6.35 -6.39 12.47
C SER A 91 7.80 -6.14 12.93
N ARG A 92 8.45 -7.16 13.54
CA ARG A 92 9.88 -7.05 13.87
C ARG A 92 10.73 -6.93 12.60
N GLU A 93 10.37 -7.66 11.54
CA GLU A 93 11.13 -7.67 10.28
C GLU A 93 11.01 -6.33 9.53
N ASP A 94 9.81 -5.75 9.42
CA ASP A 94 9.61 -4.42 8.80
C ASP A 94 10.30 -3.31 9.62
N PHE A 95 10.36 -3.46 10.94
CA PHE A 95 11.16 -2.56 11.78
C PHE A 95 12.66 -2.71 11.52
N PHE A 96 13.18 -3.94 11.48
CA PHE A 96 14.59 -4.20 11.18
C PHE A 96 14.97 -3.76 9.76
N SER A 97 14.04 -3.83 8.80
CA SER A 97 14.18 -3.25 7.46
C SER A 97 14.53 -1.74 7.49
N ARG A 98 14.14 -1.02 8.56
CA ARG A 98 14.39 0.42 8.74
C ARG A 98 15.67 0.74 9.51
N CYS A 99 16.12 -0.11 10.44
CA CYS A 99 17.16 0.25 11.41
C CYS A 99 18.28 -0.81 11.53
N SER A 100 19.51 -0.37 11.78
CA SER A 100 20.68 -1.25 11.93
C SER A 100 20.52 -2.15 13.16
N HIS A 101 20.81 -3.46 13.03
CA HIS A 101 20.56 -4.45 14.07
C HIS A 101 21.68 -4.55 15.13
N GLY A 102 21.32 -4.79 16.39
CA GLY A 102 22.25 -4.94 17.51
C GLY A 102 23.38 -5.94 17.24
N SER A 103 23.10 -7.07 16.59
CA SER A 103 24.13 -8.07 16.24
C SER A 103 25.20 -7.57 15.26
N VAL A 104 24.84 -6.68 14.32
CA VAL A 104 25.81 -6.06 13.38
C VAL A 104 26.62 -4.98 14.10
N ILE A 105 25.94 -4.18 14.93
CA ILE A 105 26.54 -3.13 15.76
C ILE A 105 27.56 -3.74 16.74
N ARG A 106 27.24 -4.90 17.34
CA ARG A 106 28.11 -5.62 18.27
C ARG A 106 29.41 -6.05 17.59
N ALA A 107 29.30 -6.78 16.47
CA ALA A 107 30.46 -7.25 15.73
C ALA A 107 31.36 -6.10 15.26
N LEU A 108 30.78 -5.02 14.74
CA LEU A 108 31.54 -3.81 14.38
C LEU A 108 32.26 -3.19 15.58
N ALA A 109 31.56 -2.99 16.70
CA ALA A 109 32.14 -2.38 17.88
C ALA A 109 33.29 -3.21 18.49
N ASP A 110 33.22 -4.55 18.47
CA ASP A 110 34.31 -5.42 18.93
C ASP A 110 35.58 -5.24 18.07
N TYR A 111 35.48 -5.21 16.73
CA TYR A 111 36.64 -4.96 15.86
C TYR A 111 37.14 -3.51 15.91
N VAL A 112 36.27 -2.53 16.14
CA VAL A 112 36.68 -1.14 16.38
C VAL A 112 37.46 -1.01 17.70
N LEU A 113 37.06 -1.73 18.76
CA LEU A 113 37.81 -1.77 20.02
C LEU A 113 39.18 -2.44 19.85
N ILE A 114 39.28 -3.53 19.06
CA ILE A 114 40.58 -4.16 18.73
C ILE A 114 41.54 -3.15 18.09
N ALA A 115 41.05 -2.29 17.19
CA ALA A 115 41.87 -1.31 16.48
C ALA A 115 42.17 -0.03 17.29
N ALA A 116 41.19 0.46 18.05
CA ALA A 116 41.31 1.66 18.87
C ALA A 116 42.08 1.41 20.18
N GLY A 117 42.12 0.16 20.66
CA GLY A 117 42.85 -0.24 21.86
C GLY A 117 42.31 0.35 23.17
N ASP A 118 42.99 0.05 24.27
CA ASP A 118 42.52 0.32 25.64
C ASP A 118 42.37 1.81 25.99
N THR A 119 42.97 2.71 25.20
CA THR A 119 42.86 4.18 25.33
C THR A 119 41.91 4.81 24.30
N GLY A 120 41.43 4.04 23.32
CA GLY A 120 40.46 4.47 22.34
C GLY A 120 39.07 4.67 22.92
N HIS A 121 38.21 5.39 22.20
CA HIS A 121 36.84 5.69 22.63
C HIS A 121 35.86 5.45 21.49
N VAL A 122 34.75 4.75 21.76
CA VAL A 122 33.78 4.34 20.73
C VAL A 122 32.38 4.87 21.04
N SER A 123 31.87 5.77 20.21
CA SER A 123 30.52 6.32 20.34
C SER A 123 29.57 5.67 19.34
N ILE A 124 28.56 4.95 19.82
CA ILE A 124 27.52 4.30 19.02
C ILE A 124 26.30 5.22 18.97
N GLY A 125 25.96 5.77 17.80
CA GLY A 125 24.98 6.85 17.78
C GLY A 125 24.35 7.22 16.46
N ASN A 126 23.40 8.14 16.53
CA ASN A 126 22.74 8.79 15.39
C ASN A 126 22.01 10.05 15.84
N ALA A 127 21.67 10.94 14.91
CA ALA A 127 20.51 11.79 15.03
C ALA A 127 19.30 11.07 14.38
N PRO A 128 18.36 10.47 15.14
CA PRO A 128 17.12 9.91 14.58
C PRO A 128 16.14 11.03 14.16
N ILE A 129 14.87 10.71 13.85
CA ILE A 129 13.87 11.77 13.63
C ILE A 129 13.56 12.54 14.93
N GLN A 130 13.04 13.77 14.82
CA GLN A 130 12.84 14.67 15.97
C GLN A 130 11.94 14.10 17.08
N PHE A 131 11.01 13.23 16.71
CA PHE A 131 10.01 12.64 17.61
C PHE A 131 10.37 11.24 18.12
N CYS A 132 11.54 10.71 17.71
CA CYS A 132 12.01 9.38 18.11
C CYS A 132 12.29 9.32 19.63
N ASP A 133 11.79 8.28 20.29
CA ASP A 133 12.15 7.94 21.66
C ASP A 133 13.48 7.16 21.63
N TRP A 134 14.53 7.76 22.19
CA TRP A 134 15.90 7.23 22.12
C TRP A 134 16.04 5.87 22.81
N GLU A 135 15.46 5.74 24.00
CA GLU A 135 15.55 4.50 24.77
C GLU A 135 14.62 3.42 24.20
N ALA A 136 13.51 3.80 23.56
CA ALA A 136 12.69 2.86 22.80
C ALA A 136 13.43 2.34 21.56
N VAL A 137 14.03 3.21 20.73
CA VAL A 137 14.73 2.75 19.52
C VAL A 137 15.96 1.89 19.84
N LEU A 138 16.72 2.19 20.92
CA LEU A 138 17.83 1.33 21.36
C LEU A 138 17.36 -0.06 21.84
N ARG A 139 16.18 -0.18 22.46
CA ARG A 139 15.60 -1.48 22.81
C ARG A 139 15.05 -2.21 21.59
N ASP A 140 14.31 -1.53 20.72
CA ASP A 140 13.70 -2.15 19.55
C ASP A 140 14.74 -2.64 18.52
N THR A 141 15.90 -1.97 18.38
CA THR A 141 17.04 -2.47 17.57
C THR A 141 17.92 -3.49 18.28
N GLU A 142 17.62 -3.78 19.56
CA GLU A 142 18.40 -4.64 20.45
C GLU A 142 19.84 -4.14 20.69
N ALA A 143 20.15 -2.89 20.30
CA ALA A 143 21.40 -2.21 20.59
C ALA A 143 21.61 -1.91 22.10
N ARG A 144 20.53 -1.85 22.88
CA ARG A 144 20.58 -1.74 24.35
C ARG A 144 21.35 -2.90 24.98
N GLU A 145 21.11 -4.13 24.53
CA GLU A 145 21.82 -5.33 25.05
C GLU A 145 23.33 -5.30 24.77
N VAL A 146 23.74 -4.63 23.69
CA VAL A 146 25.15 -4.42 23.30
C VAL A 146 25.81 -3.37 24.18
N LEU A 147 25.11 -2.26 24.44
CA LEU A 147 25.59 -1.17 25.28
C LEU A 147 25.73 -1.61 26.75
N ASP A 148 24.76 -2.35 27.24
CA ASP A 148 24.75 -2.82 28.63
C ASP A 148 25.83 -3.90 28.86
N PHE A 149 26.13 -4.73 27.85
CA PHE A 149 27.31 -5.60 27.84
C PHE A 149 28.61 -4.81 27.98
N TYR A 150 28.87 -3.83 27.11
CA TYR A 150 30.11 -3.06 27.16
C TYR A 150 30.26 -2.29 28.48
N ALA A 151 29.16 -1.74 29.02
CA ALA A 151 29.15 -1.12 30.34
C ALA A 151 29.50 -2.12 31.46
N SER A 152 28.99 -3.36 31.39
CA SER A 152 29.33 -4.42 32.36
C SER A 152 30.78 -4.91 32.25
N ALA A 153 31.35 -4.87 31.03
CA ALA A 153 32.75 -5.22 30.76
C ALA A 153 33.73 -4.07 31.05
N GLY A 154 33.26 -2.86 31.37
CA GLY A 154 34.09 -1.68 31.57
C GLY A 154 34.75 -1.14 30.29
N ALA A 155 34.24 -1.51 29.11
CA ALA A 155 34.80 -1.08 27.82
C ALA A 155 34.41 0.38 27.50
N PRO A 156 35.26 1.15 26.78
CA PRO A 156 35.04 2.57 26.49
C PRO A 156 34.03 2.79 25.35
N VAL A 157 32.84 2.21 25.47
CA VAL A 157 31.75 2.28 24.49
C VAL A 157 30.54 3.01 25.06
N ALA A 158 30.06 4.06 24.38
CA ALA A 158 28.94 4.89 24.84
C ALA A 158 27.84 5.04 23.79
N ALA A 159 26.60 5.26 24.24
CA ALA A 159 25.47 5.57 23.35
C ALA A 159 25.32 7.08 23.14
N ARG A 160 25.12 7.53 21.89
CA ARG A 160 25.02 8.98 21.58
C ARG A 160 23.84 9.36 20.68
N ASP A 161 22.90 10.11 21.25
CA ASP A 161 21.81 10.78 20.53
C ASP A 161 22.24 12.18 20.09
N LEU A 162 22.58 12.34 18.81
CA LEU A 162 23.21 13.55 18.26
C LEU A 162 22.23 14.74 18.11
N ARG A 163 20.96 14.59 18.50
CA ARG A 163 19.94 15.66 18.40
C ARG A 163 20.08 16.69 19.52
N LEU A 164 20.32 17.95 19.17
CA LEU A 164 20.29 19.06 20.16
C LEU A 164 18.86 19.49 20.52
N LYS A 165 17.84 18.99 19.81
CA LYS A 165 16.44 19.35 20.01
C LYS A 165 15.49 18.17 19.78
N VAL A 166 15.11 17.51 20.87
CA VAL A 166 14.14 16.40 20.88
C VAL A 166 12.73 16.92 21.18
N THR A 167 11.70 16.36 20.52
CA THR A 167 10.31 16.79 20.72
C THR A 167 9.42 15.59 21.01
N ALA A 168 8.84 15.49 22.21
CA ALA A 168 7.87 14.44 22.50
C ALA A 168 6.51 14.77 21.89
N ALA A 169 5.81 13.76 21.36
CA ALA A 169 4.48 13.92 20.77
C ALA A 169 3.45 12.96 21.40
N THR A 170 2.19 13.39 21.44
CA THR A 170 1.04 12.55 21.79
C THR A 170 0.66 11.61 20.63
N ARG A 171 -0.15 10.56 20.88
CA ARG A 171 -0.69 9.68 19.82
C ARG A 171 -1.51 10.39 18.74
N LEU A 172 -2.00 11.61 19.00
CA LEU A 172 -2.66 12.48 18.00
C LEU A 172 -1.67 13.40 17.26
N GLY A 173 -0.38 13.31 17.58
CA GLY A 173 0.71 14.12 17.05
C GLY A 173 0.59 15.61 17.39
N ALA A 174 0.06 15.94 18.56
CA ALA A 174 0.28 17.24 19.19
C ALA A 174 1.53 17.15 20.09
N ILE A 175 2.34 18.20 20.11
CA ILE A 175 3.59 18.23 20.90
C ILE A 175 3.27 18.23 22.40
N ARG A 176 4.05 17.48 23.17
CA ARG A 176 3.93 17.32 24.63
C ARG A 176 5.04 18.06 25.39
N SER A 177 6.25 18.04 24.85
CA SER A 177 7.41 18.77 25.37
C SER A 177 8.44 18.98 24.25
N VAL A 178 9.31 19.98 24.43
CA VAL A 178 10.49 20.21 23.59
C VAL A 178 11.70 20.29 24.52
N GLU A 179 12.57 19.30 24.41
CA GLU A 179 13.89 19.29 25.03
C GLU A 179 14.86 20.09 24.15
N ARG A 180 15.76 20.84 24.78
CA ARG A 180 16.93 21.43 24.13
C ARG A 180 18.14 21.04 24.94
N ARG A 181 19.17 20.54 24.28
CA ARG A 181 20.46 20.19 24.88
C ARG A 181 21.41 21.37 24.75
N ASP A 182 22.67 21.15 25.08
CA ASP A 182 23.69 22.18 24.98
C ASP A 182 23.92 22.55 23.50
N GLU A 183 23.70 23.82 23.17
CA GLU A 183 23.88 24.33 21.80
C GLU A 183 25.37 24.37 21.42
N THR A 184 26.32 24.28 22.37
CA THR A 184 27.77 24.21 22.11
C THR A 184 28.25 22.85 21.59
N GLU A 185 27.42 21.81 21.73
CA GLU A 185 27.60 20.52 21.06
C GLU A 185 27.25 20.59 19.56
N GLY A 186 26.80 21.74 19.05
CA GLY A 186 26.59 22.01 17.63
C GLY A 186 27.70 22.86 17.02
N VAL A 187 28.30 22.37 15.93
CA VAL A 187 29.29 23.10 15.13
C VAL A 187 28.62 23.59 13.84
N HIS A 188 28.68 24.89 13.59
CA HIS A 188 28.13 25.53 12.40
C HIS A 188 29.16 25.51 11.25
N VAL A 189 28.94 24.63 10.27
CA VAL A 189 29.81 24.48 9.10
C VAL A 189 29.18 25.22 7.91
N ARG A 190 29.94 26.15 7.32
CA ARG A 190 29.54 26.92 6.14
C ARG A 190 30.24 26.38 4.90
N LEU A 191 29.45 26.00 3.90
CA LEU A 191 29.92 25.72 2.55
C LEU A 191 29.78 26.95 1.65
N ASP A 192 28.74 27.77 1.85
CA ASP A 192 28.43 28.96 1.06
C ASP A 192 28.61 28.71 -0.46
N GLY A 193 29.64 29.29 -1.09
CA GLY A 193 29.93 29.11 -2.52
C GLY A 193 30.29 27.69 -2.95
N ASP A 194 30.82 26.87 -2.05
CA ASP A 194 31.21 25.48 -2.33
C ASP A 194 30.03 24.50 -2.21
N SER A 195 28.87 24.95 -1.73
CA SER A 195 27.66 24.13 -1.61
C SER A 195 27.13 23.76 -3.00
N LEU A 196 26.60 22.55 -3.13
CA LEU A 196 25.86 22.14 -4.33
C LEU A 196 24.61 22.99 -4.61
N PHE A 197 24.22 23.88 -3.68
CA PHE A 197 23.15 24.86 -3.84
C PHE A 197 23.58 26.21 -4.42
N ALA A 198 24.87 26.57 -4.44
CA ALA A 198 25.32 27.91 -4.86
C ALA A 198 24.90 28.27 -6.29
N GLY A 199 24.93 27.29 -7.22
CA GLY A 199 24.42 27.46 -8.59
C GLY A 199 22.90 27.72 -8.70
N GLN A 200 22.16 27.67 -7.59
CA GLN A 200 20.72 27.92 -7.52
C GLN A 200 20.37 29.30 -6.92
N ASP A 201 21.30 29.99 -6.24
CA ASP A 201 21.04 31.25 -5.52
C ASP A 201 20.42 32.36 -6.37
N ALA A 202 20.81 32.44 -7.65
CA ALA A 202 20.26 33.40 -8.60
C ALA A 202 18.73 33.32 -8.74
N GLN A 203 18.13 32.15 -8.46
CA GLN A 203 16.67 31.93 -8.48
C GLN A 203 15.97 32.38 -7.18
N ARG A 204 16.74 32.79 -6.17
CA ARG A 204 16.29 33.08 -4.78
C ARG A 204 15.40 31.96 -4.19
N PRO A 205 15.88 30.71 -4.19
CA PRO A 205 15.13 29.53 -3.78
C PRO A 205 14.62 29.62 -2.33
N ARG A 206 13.41 29.07 -2.11
CA ARG A 206 12.77 29.04 -0.79
C ARG A 206 12.82 27.64 -0.20
N TYR A 207 13.91 27.32 0.50
CA TYR A 207 14.20 25.99 1.03
C TYR A 207 13.35 25.60 2.25
N ARG A 208 12.94 24.34 2.33
CA ARG A 208 11.98 23.84 3.32
C ARG A 208 12.41 22.49 3.92
N VAL A 209 12.01 22.29 5.18
CA VAL A 209 12.22 21.08 5.98
C VAL A 209 10.90 20.63 6.60
N MET A 210 10.80 19.37 7.01
CA MET A 210 9.60 18.84 7.65
C MET A 210 9.53 19.08 9.16
N ASN A 211 8.40 19.65 9.60
CA ASN A 211 7.99 19.86 11.00
C ASN A 211 8.69 20.99 11.78
N TYR A 212 9.44 21.86 11.10
CA TYR A 212 10.00 23.09 11.68
C TYR A 212 9.40 24.34 11.02
N ASP A 213 9.62 25.53 11.61
CA ASP A 213 9.29 26.80 10.97
C ASP A 213 10.18 27.01 9.72
N PRO A 214 9.61 27.20 8.51
CA PRO A 214 10.35 27.54 7.30
C PRO A 214 11.41 28.65 7.46
N ARG A 215 11.19 29.58 8.38
CA ARG A 215 12.12 30.69 8.69
C ARG A 215 13.39 30.27 9.44
N ARG A 216 13.50 29.04 9.95
CA ARG A 216 14.80 28.53 10.41
C ARG A 216 15.62 28.06 9.20
N THR A 217 15.10 27.13 8.40
CA THR A 217 15.78 26.59 7.21
C THR A 217 16.17 27.67 6.21
N GLN A 218 15.32 28.67 5.96
CA GLN A 218 15.69 29.77 5.07
C GLN A 218 16.93 30.53 5.57
N ARG A 219 17.09 30.76 6.88
CA ARG A 219 18.28 31.47 7.41
C ARG A 219 19.59 30.68 7.28
N PHE A 220 19.51 29.36 7.17
CA PHE A 220 20.68 28.52 6.86
C PHE A 220 21.02 28.53 5.36
N HIS A 221 20.05 28.85 4.49
CA HIS A 221 20.15 28.75 3.03
C HIS A 221 19.47 29.95 2.34
N GLU A 222 20.15 31.10 2.30
CA GLU A 222 19.64 32.34 1.70
C GLU A 222 20.77 33.30 1.32
N GLY A 223 20.82 33.69 0.03
CA GLY A 223 21.65 34.79 -0.45
C GLY A 223 23.15 34.50 -0.48
N GLY A 224 23.55 33.32 -0.94
CA GLY A 224 24.95 32.88 -0.94
C GLY A 224 25.42 32.24 0.37
N ARG A 225 24.61 32.28 1.43
CA ARG A 225 24.87 31.55 2.68
C ARG A 225 24.30 30.14 2.60
N HIS A 226 25.14 29.14 2.81
CA HIS A 226 24.76 27.72 2.89
C HIS A 226 25.46 27.05 4.07
N GLU A 227 24.71 26.82 5.15
CA GLU A 227 25.23 26.38 6.45
C GLU A 227 24.49 25.15 7.00
N TYR A 228 25.24 24.25 7.64
CA TYR A 228 24.74 23.07 8.34
C TYR A 228 25.23 23.06 9.78
N VAL A 229 24.45 22.49 10.71
CA VAL A 229 24.89 22.30 12.11
C VAL A 229 25.12 20.82 12.37
N ILE A 230 26.38 20.42 12.46
CA ILE A 230 26.83 19.05 12.73
C ILE A 230 27.08 18.89 14.23
N HIS A 231 26.86 17.71 14.78
CA HIS A 231 27.18 17.44 16.18
C HIS A 231 28.71 17.36 16.37
N ARG A 232 29.25 18.14 17.30
CA ARG A 232 30.66 18.30 17.64
C ARG A 232 31.46 17.00 17.65
N GLU A 233 30.96 15.99 18.34
CA GLU A 233 31.58 14.67 18.51
C GLU A 233 31.82 13.89 17.19
N ILE A 234 31.12 14.24 16.10
CA ILE A 234 31.41 13.69 14.77
C ILE A 234 32.66 14.35 14.20
N LEU A 235 32.79 15.66 14.32
CA LEU A 235 33.94 16.40 13.80
C LEU A 235 35.19 16.21 14.68
N GLU A 236 35.01 15.91 15.96
CA GLU A 236 36.07 15.47 16.88
C GLU A 236 36.38 13.95 16.80
N SER A 237 35.78 13.20 15.86
CA SER A 237 36.14 11.80 15.61
C SER A 237 37.22 11.69 14.53
N ASP A 238 38.19 10.79 14.74
CA ASP A 238 39.26 10.48 13.77
C ASP A 238 38.73 9.60 12.61
N VAL A 239 37.71 8.80 12.91
CA VAL A 239 37.12 7.80 12.01
C VAL A 239 35.63 7.69 12.26
N ILE A 240 34.84 7.68 11.19
CA ILE A 240 33.42 7.31 11.23
C ILE A 240 33.27 5.91 10.64
N VAL A 241 32.72 4.98 11.43
CA VAL A 241 32.29 3.66 10.93
C VAL A 241 30.78 3.70 10.76
N SER A 242 30.31 3.68 9.53
CA SER A 242 28.90 3.91 9.17
C SER A 242 28.17 2.59 8.96
N ALA A 243 27.43 2.15 9.97
CA ALA A 243 26.58 0.96 9.94
C ALA A 243 25.24 1.29 9.27
N VAL A 244 25.26 1.45 7.94
CA VAL A 244 24.10 1.85 7.13
C VAL A 244 23.12 0.70 6.89
N LYS A 245 21.91 1.00 6.40
CA LYS A 245 20.86 -0.01 6.16
C LYS A 245 20.46 -0.03 4.70
N LEU A 246 20.51 -1.19 4.04
CA LEU A 246 20.14 -1.33 2.63
C LEU A 246 18.62 -1.16 2.43
N LYS A 247 18.16 0.05 2.08
CA LYS A 247 16.72 0.34 1.91
C LYS A 247 16.38 1.46 0.92
N THR A 248 15.15 1.44 0.40
CA THR A 248 14.59 2.50 -0.47
C THR A 248 14.29 3.80 0.29
N HIS A 249 14.14 4.91 -0.45
CA HIS A 249 13.80 6.22 0.13
C HIS A 249 13.04 7.14 -0.84
N GLU A 250 11.86 7.61 -0.43
CA GLU A 250 10.94 8.50 -1.17
C GLU A 250 11.56 9.77 -1.82
N LYS A 251 12.75 10.25 -1.39
CA LYS A 251 13.35 11.53 -1.84
C LYS A 251 14.67 11.43 -2.60
N VAL A 252 15.35 10.29 -2.53
CA VAL A 252 16.71 10.09 -3.07
C VAL A 252 16.93 8.69 -3.65
N GLY A 253 15.87 7.90 -3.84
CA GLY A 253 15.91 6.52 -4.34
C GLY A 253 16.27 5.53 -3.24
N ILE A 254 17.43 5.69 -2.60
CA ILE A 254 17.99 4.78 -1.59
C ILE A 254 18.48 5.49 -0.32
N THR A 255 18.57 4.77 0.78
CA THR A 255 19.32 5.17 1.98
C THR A 255 20.53 4.25 2.12
N CYS A 256 21.73 4.75 1.88
CA CYS A 256 22.99 4.00 2.05
C CYS A 256 24.03 4.90 2.76
N GLY A 257 25.32 4.83 2.40
CA GLY A 257 26.44 5.61 2.91
C GLY A 257 26.20 7.13 2.94
N ILE A 258 26.07 7.76 1.77
CA ILE A 258 25.99 9.23 1.66
C ILE A 258 24.72 9.74 2.33
N LYS A 259 23.58 9.07 2.10
CA LYS A 259 22.32 9.43 2.76
C LYS A 259 22.33 9.11 4.28
N GLY A 260 23.20 8.22 4.73
CA GLY A 260 23.46 7.90 6.13
C GLY A 260 24.15 9.04 6.88
N MET A 261 25.05 9.80 6.21
CA MET A 261 25.75 10.95 6.81
C MET A 261 24.81 12.05 7.30
N VAL A 262 23.57 12.14 6.81
CA VAL A 262 22.52 13.02 7.38
C VAL A 262 22.16 12.68 8.84
N GLY A 263 22.65 11.55 9.34
CA GLY A 263 22.63 11.16 10.75
C GLY A 263 23.56 11.96 11.67
N THR A 264 24.56 12.68 11.14
CA THR A 264 25.51 13.48 11.94
C THR A 264 24.94 14.83 12.41
N VAL A 265 23.75 15.20 11.92
CA VAL A 265 23.24 16.57 11.94
C VAL A 265 22.47 16.91 13.22
N ALA A 266 22.99 17.88 13.96
CA ALA A 266 22.51 18.35 15.26
C ALA A 266 21.19 19.13 15.19
N HIS A 267 21.10 20.16 14.33
CA HIS A 267 19.84 20.88 14.05
C HIS A 267 19.29 20.49 12.70
N LYS A 268 18.33 19.55 12.69
CA LYS A 268 17.73 19.06 11.44
C LYS A 268 16.98 20.11 10.62
N ASP A 269 16.71 21.31 11.15
CA ASP A 269 16.19 22.41 10.34
C ASP A 269 17.22 23.16 9.48
N SER A 270 18.52 22.84 9.57
CA SER A 270 19.50 23.18 8.53
C SER A 270 19.47 22.21 7.33
N LEU A 271 18.48 21.30 7.24
CA LEU A 271 18.35 20.31 6.17
C LEU A 271 17.28 20.69 5.14
N PRO A 272 17.65 21.30 4.01
CA PRO A 272 16.71 21.53 2.91
C PRO A 272 16.31 20.17 2.29
N HIS A 273 15.00 19.92 2.23
CA HIS A 273 14.39 18.71 1.64
C HIS A 273 13.62 19.01 0.35
N HIS A 274 13.26 20.27 0.10
CA HIS A 274 12.74 20.77 -1.17
C HIS A 274 12.84 22.29 -1.22
N ARG A 275 12.81 22.83 -2.43
CA ARG A 275 12.49 24.22 -2.73
C ARG A 275 10.98 24.34 -2.93
N TYR A 276 10.38 25.38 -2.34
CA TYR A 276 8.93 25.62 -2.37
C TYR A 276 8.36 25.56 -3.80
N GLY A 277 7.33 24.73 -3.99
CA GLY A 277 6.57 24.66 -5.23
C GLY A 277 7.18 23.79 -6.34
N PRO A 278 6.71 23.94 -7.60
CA PRO A 278 7.07 23.07 -8.72
C PRO A 278 8.28 23.56 -9.55
N PRO A 279 8.87 22.67 -10.38
CA PRO A 279 9.98 23.00 -11.29
C PRO A 279 9.73 24.15 -12.27
N ASP A 280 8.49 24.38 -12.73
CA ASP A 280 8.15 25.55 -13.58
C ASP A 280 8.36 26.91 -12.88
N ARG A 281 8.74 26.91 -11.60
CA ARG A 281 8.87 28.09 -10.72
C ARG A 281 10.10 28.05 -9.81
N GLY A 282 11.11 27.22 -10.13
CA GLY A 282 12.32 27.07 -9.32
C GLY A 282 12.12 26.31 -8.00
N GLY A 283 11.04 25.52 -7.90
CA GLY A 283 10.79 24.59 -6.79
C GLY A 283 10.99 23.13 -7.19
N ASP A 284 10.95 22.21 -6.24
CA ASP A 284 10.97 20.75 -6.48
C ASP A 284 10.12 19.96 -5.46
N GLU A 285 9.16 20.61 -4.82
CA GLU A 285 8.24 20.04 -3.83
C GLU A 285 7.29 18.99 -4.42
N TYR A 286 6.93 19.13 -5.69
CA TYR A 286 6.04 18.24 -6.47
C TYR A 286 6.14 18.53 -7.99
N PRO A 287 5.67 17.62 -8.88
CA PRO A 287 5.67 17.82 -10.33
C PRO A 287 4.84 19.03 -10.79
N SER A 288 5.27 19.68 -11.88
CA SER A 288 4.58 20.84 -12.46
C SER A 288 3.15 20.55 -12.93
N GLU A 289 2.86 19.31 -13.33
CA GLU A 289 1.52 18.88 -13.80
C GLU A 289 0.43 18.96 -12.70
N ASP A 290 0.81 18.82 -11.43
CA ASP A 290 -0.10 18.82 -10.27
C ASP A 290 -0.30 20.22 -9.65
N ALA A 291 0.37 21.24 -10.19
CA ALA A 291 0.68 22.49 -9.48
C ALA A 291 -0.52 23.26 -8.90
N ALA A 292 -1.69 23.26 -9.56
CA ALA A 292 -2.81 24.11 -9.14
C ALA A 292 -3.38 23.75 -7.74
N PHE A 293 -3.49 22.45 -7.43
CA PHE A 293 -4.05 22.00 -6.15
C PHE A 293 -2.97 21.92 -5.05
N ALA A 294 -1.76 21.50 -5.42
CA ALA A 294 -0.63 21.42 -4.49
C ALA A 294 -0.23 22.80 -3.93
N ARG A 295 -0.18 23.85 -4.77
CA ARG A 295 0.16 25.23 -4.34
C ARG A 295 -0.75 25.77 -3.23
N LEU A 296 -2.04 25.43 -3.24
CA LEU A 296 -2.98 25.82 -2.19
C LEU A 296 -2.68 25.09 -0.86
N ALA A 297 -2.31 23.80 -0.95
CA ALA A 297 -1.95 23.00 0.21
C ALA A 297 -0.65 23.49 0.88
N THR A 298 0.38 23.84 0.10
CA THR A 298 1.64 24.41 0.60
C THR A 298 1.43 25.75 1.29
N GLY A 299 0.57 26.62 0.73
CA GLY A 299 0.21 27.89 1.37
C GLY A 299 -0.42 27.71 2.75
N VAL A 300 -1.30 26.72 2.92
CA VAL A 300 -1.85 26.36 4.24
C VAL A 300 -0.79 25.69 5.13
N HIS A 301 0.12 24.89 4.57
CA HIS A 301 1.23 24.29 5.34
C HIS A 301 2.12 25.36 5.98
N GLU A 302 2.57 26.37 5.20
CA GLU A 302 3.38 27.45 5.75
C GLU A 302 2.65 28.22 6.86
N LEU A 303 1.36 28.53 6.68
CA LEU A 303 0.56 29.20 7.71
C LEU A 303 0.54 28.40 9.02
N VAL A 304 0.44 27.07 8.93
CA VAL A 304 0.41 26.15 10.07
C VAL A 304 1.77 26.06 10.76
N GLN A 305 2.86 25.90 10.01
CA GLN A 305 4.22 25.81 10.58
C GLN A 305 4.68 27.12 11.23
N ARG A 306 4.22 28.28 10.74
CA ARG A 306 4.48 29.60 11.33
C ARG A 306 3.76 29.86 12.67
N THR A 307 2.86 28.97 13.11
CA THR A 307 2.25 29.08 14.45
C THR A 307 3.14 28.44 15.52
N THR A 308 3.04 28.90 16.77
CA THR A 308 3.64 28.20 17.92
C THR A 308 2.88 26.91 18.22
N PRO A 309 3.55 25.77 18.44
CA PRO A 309 2.90 24.48 18.73
C PRO A 309 1.92 24.52 19.90
N ASP A 310 2.33 25.21 20.96
CA ASP A 310 1.72 25.18 22.29
C ASP A 310 0.49 26.12 22.38
N SER A 311 0.22 26.89 21.33
CA SER A 311 -0.98 27.71 21.21
C SER A 311 -2.19 26.86 20.84
N ARG A 312 -3.35 27.14 21.46
CA ARG A 312 -4.64 26.50 21.12
C ARG A 312 -4.95 26.64 19.62
N THR A 313 -4.67 27.82 19.05
CA THR A 313 -4.85 28.14 17.62
C THR A 313 -3.91 27.32 16.73
N GLY A 314 -2.62 27.22 17.07
CA GLY A 314 -1.63 26.44 16.31
C GLY A 314 -1.88 24.93 16.39
N SER A 315 -2.36 24.43 17.52
CA SER A 315 -2.82 23.05 17.66
C SER A 315 -4.07 22.77 16.82
N ALA A 316 -5.08 23.64 16.83
CA ALA A 316 -6.26 23.50 15.98
C ALA A 316 -5.93 23.56 14.47
N LEU A 317 -5.05 24.49 14.07
CA LEU A 317 -4.57 24.59 12.69
C LEU A 317 -3.76 23.36 12.26
N ARG A 318 -2.94 22.76 13.13
CA ARG A 318 -2.26 21.48 12.85
C ARG A 318 -3.24 20.32 12.68
N VAL A 319 -4.33 20.26 13.44
CA VAL A 319 -5.38 19.24 13.25
C VAL A 319 -6.10 19.44 11.91
N GLY A 320 -6.53 20.66 11.59
CA GLY A 320 -7.13 21.00 10.30
C GLY A 320 -6.19 20.69 9.12
N TYR A 321 -4.89 21.01 9.27
CA TYR A 321 -3.88 20.69 8.27
C TYR A 321 -3.62 19.20 8.12
N LYS A 322 -3.70 18.37 9.18
CA LYS A 322 -3.62 16.90 9.02
C LYS A 322 -4.77 16.36 8.19
N VAL A 323 -5.98 16.91 8.34
CA VAL A 323 -7.13 16.58 7.48
C VAL A 323 -6.86 17.04 6.04
N LEU A 324 -6.37 18.27 5.83
CA LEU A 324 -6.03 18.78 4.51
C LEU A 324 -4.91 17.96 3.83
N ARG A 325 -3.80 17.66 4.52
CA ARG A 325 -2.68 16.84 4.02
C ARG A 325 -3.14 15.44 3.60
N ARG A 326 -4.04 14.81 4.37
CA ARG A 326 -4.68 13.54 4.00
C ARG A 326 -5.59 13.68 2.77
N ALA A 327 -6.24 14.83 2.61
CA ALA A 327 -7.00 15.22 1.42
C ALA A 327 -6.12 15.76 0.26
N VAL A 328 -4.80 15.83 0.42
CA VAL A 328 -3.84 16.26 -0.62
C VAL A 328 -3.19 15.06 -1.28
N ARG A 329 -2.62 14.13 -0.49
CA ARG A 329 -1.80 12.96 -0.88
C ARG A 329 -2.48 11.88 -1.78
N SER A 330 -3.39 12.20 -2.73
CA SER A 330 -4.29 11.16 -3.34
C SER A 330 -5.21 11.41 -4.60
N ARG A 331 -5.14 12.27 -5.63
CA ARG A 331 -4.21 13.24 -6.24
C ARG A 331 -2.75 13.10 -5.81
N THR A 332 -2.05 14.22 -5.83
CA THR A 332 -0.61 14.42 -5.73
C THR A 332 -0.03 13.48 -4.66
N PRO A 333 0.48 12.29 -5.03
CA PRO A 333 1.02 11.34 -4.07
C PRO A 333 2.35 11.87 -3.51
N VAL A 334 3.08 12.58 -4.38
CA VAL A 334 4.19 13.47 -4.08
C VAL A 334 3.73 14.60 -3.16
N VAL A 335 4.37 14.74 -2.01
CA VAL A 335 4.21 15.87 -1.10
C VAL A 335 5.58 16.13 -0.48
N GLU A 336 5.93 17.38 -0.21
CA GLU A 336 7.17 17.77 0.51
C GLU A 336 8.48 17.23 -0.14
N GLY A 337 8.50 17.07 -1.46
CA GLY A 337 9.64 16.56 -2.22
C GLY A 337 9.78 15.02 -2.27
N ALA A 338 8.75 14.25 -1.93
CA ALA A 338 8.75 12.79 -2.04
C ALA A 338 8.55 12.29 -3.49
N TRP A 339 9.56 12.50 -4.37
CA TRP A 339 9.58 12.00 -5.76
C TRP A 339 10.97 12.01 -6.39
N HIS A 340 11.10 11.31 -7.53
CA HIS A 340 12.34 11.20 -8.33
C HIS A 340 12.87 12.52 -8.91
N GLY A 341 12.04 13.56 -9.02
CA GLY A 341 12.43 14.88 -9.53
C GLY A 341 12.90 15.87 -8.45
N ASN A 342 13.15 15.40 -7.23
CA ASN A 342 13.68 16.23 -6.15
C ASN A 342 15.17 16.54 -6.36
N ASP A 343 15.49 17.78 -6.76
CA ASP A 343 16.85 18.28 -6.98
C ASP A 343 17.40 19.07 -5.76
N THR A 344 16.83 18.84 -4.57
CA THR A 344 17.29 19.43 -3.30
C THR A 344 17.85 18.37 -2.34
N THR A 345 17.13 17.27 -2.10
CA THR A 345 17.49 16.32 -1.02
C THR A 345 18.80 15.58 -1.30
N TRP A 346 19.12 15.30 -2.57
CA TRP A 346 20.40 14.65 -2.91
C TRP A 346 21.58 15.59 -2.65
N ARG A 347 21.50 16.86 -3.11
CA ARG A 347 22.50 17.91 -2.87
C ARG A 347 22.78 18.09 -1.39
N MET A 348 21.73 18.16 -0.57
CA MET A 348 21.82 18.25 0.89
C MET A 348 22.53 17.06 1.52
N ALA A 349 22.21 15.83 1.08
CA ALA A 349 22.86 14.63 1.61
C ALA A 349 24.35 14.59 1.25
N THR A 350 24.69 14.97 0.01
CA THR A 350 26.07 15.09 -0.45
C THR A 350 26.83 16.19 0.28
N ASP A 351 26.27 17.40 0.43
CA ASP A 351 26.86 18.49 1.23
C ASP A 351 27.20 18.05 2.66
N VAL A 352 26.27 17.38 3.35
CA VAL A 352 26.50 16.87 4.72
C VAL A 352 27.56 15.76 4.74
N ALA A 353 27.63 14.89 3.73
CA ALA A 353 28.68 13.89 3.62
C ALA A 353 30.06 14.53 3.37
N ARG A 354 30.15 15.55 2.51
CA ARG A 354 31.39 16.32 2.28
C ARG A 354 31.87 16.96 3.56
N ILE A 355 30.97 17.59 4.32
CA ILE A 355 31.28 18.14 5.65
C ILE A 355 31.78 17.06 6.62
N ALA A 356 31.13 15.90 6.68
CA ALA A 356 31.53 14.81 7.58
C ALA A 356 32.96 14.30 7.29
N VAL A 357 33.41 14.34 6.04
CA VAL A 357 34.77 13.96 5.63
C VAL A 357 35.78 15.10 5.78
N HIS A 358 35.42 16.33 5.38
CA HIS A 358 36.36 17.43 5.12
C HIS A 358 36.34 18.62 6.10
N ALA A 359 35.35 18.72 7.00
CA ALA A 359 35.39 19.76 8.03
C ALA A 359 36.29 19.35 9.21
N ASP A 360 37.03 20.28 9.81
CA ASP A 360 37.72 20.09 11.10
C ASP A 360 36.76 20.20 12.30
N ALA A 361 37.28 20.09 13.54
CA ALA A 361 36.49 20.15 14.77
C ALA A 361 35.87 21.53 15.05
N GLU A 362 36.48 22.58 14.49
CA GLU A 362 36.04 23.98 14.54
C GLU A 362 34.95 24.29 13.50
N GLY A 363 34.85 23.48 12.45
CA GLY A 363 33.85 23.57 11.38
C GLY A 363 34.33 24.27 10.11
N VAL A 364 35.65 24.35 9.89
CA VAL A 364 36.27 24.85 8.66
C VAL A 364 36.48 23.70 7.69
N MET A 365 36.17 23.92 6.41
CA MET A 365 36.34 22.92 5.34
C MET A 365 37.79 22.92 4.81
N HIS A 366 38.33 21.74 4.55
CA HIS A 366 39.68 21.53 4.00
C HIS A 366 39.64 20.65 2.76
N GLU A 367 40.48 20.94 1.76
CA GLU A 367 40.58 20.10 0.55
C GLU A 367 41.02 18.66 0.86
N THR A 368 41.80 18.47 1.93
CA THR A 368 42.18 17.14 2.42
C THR A 368 41.12 16.57 3.39
N PRO A 369 40.80 15.27 3.31
CA PRO A 369 39.94 14.61 4.30
C PRO A 369 40.49 14.74 5.72
N GLN A 370 39.64 15.17 6.65
CA GLN A 370 39.97 15.34 8.07
C GLN A 370 39.68 14.09 8.91
N ARG A 371 38.84 13.17 8.41
CA ARG A 371 38.60 11.83 8.99
C ARG A 371 38.28 10.78 7.93
N ARG A 372 38.64 9.52 8.21
CA ARG A 372 38.30 8.36 7.36
C ARG A 372 36.84 7.94 7.59
N VAL A 373 36.16 7.46 6.55
CA VAL A 373 34.80 6.91 6.64
C VAL A 373 34.76 5.50 6.09
N VAL A 374 34.49 4.51 6.94
CA VAL A 374 34.31 3.10 6.54
C VAL A 374 32.83 2.77 6.60
N VAL A 375 32.26 2.26 5.52
CA VAL A 375 30.84 1.92 5.40
C VAL A 375 30.66 0.41 5.54
N LEU A 376 29.81 -0.01 6.48
CA LEU A 376 29.25 -1.37 6.50
C LEU A 376 27.75 -1.31 6.21
N THR A 377 27.31 -1.97 5.16
CA THR A 377 25.90 -2.13 4.80
C THR A 377 25.28 -3.31 5.55
N ASP A 378 24.34 -3.04 6.46
CA ASP A 378 23.40 -4.02 7.00
C ASP A 378 22.23 -4.22 6.03
N GLY A 379 22.25 -5.33 5.31
CA GLY A 379 21.20 -5.80 4.40
C GLY A 379 20.77 -7.23 4.68
N VAL A 380 20.94 -7.75 5.91
CA VAL A 380 20.46 -9.11 6.26
C VAL A 380 18.94 -9.15 6.11
N ILE A 381 18.25 -8.17 6.71
CA ILE A 381 16.92 -7.73 6.32
C ILE A 381 17.02 -6.29 5.83
N GLY A 382 16.96 -6.08 4.51
CA GLY A 382 16.84 -4.75 3.90
C GLY A 382 15.38 -4.29 3.79
N GLY A 383 15.14 -3.08 3.29
CA GLY A 383 13.80 -2.48 3.19
C GLY A 383 13.41 -1.99 1.79
N GLU A 384 12.28 -2.44 1.25
CA GLU A 384 11.75 -2.00 -0.05
C GLU A 384 10.46 -1.17 0.07
N GLY A 385 9.92 -0.72 -1.06
CA GLY A 385 8.64 -0.01 -1.12
C GLY A 385 8.70 1.41 -0.56
N ASP A 386 7.68 1.81 0.21
CA ASP A 386 7.44 3.20 0.64
C ASP A 386 8.32 3.64 1.85
N GLY A 387 9.63 3.38 1.74
CA GLY A 387 10.65 3.80 2.69
C GLY A 387 10.90 5.31 2.72
N PRO A 388 11.33 5.87 3.87
CA PRO A 388 11.86 5.16 5.04
C PRO A 388 10.82 4.93 6.16
N TYR A 389 9.56 5.33 5.98
CA TYR A 389 8.51 5.23 7.02
C TYR A 389 7.61 4.00 6.90
N MET A 390 7.43 3.49 5.68
CA MET A 390 6.56 2.34 5.36
C MET A 390 7.34 1.33 4.50
N SER A 391 8.60 1.07 4.86
CA SER A 391 9.40 0.02 4.22
C SER A 391 8.78 -1.35 4.51
N THR A 392 8.84 -2.24 3.51
CA THR A 392 8.54 -3.67 3.65
C THR A 392 9.84 -4.44 3.80
N ALA A 393 9.89 -5.45 4.65
CA ALA A 393 11.06 -6.30 4.83
C ALA A 393 11.44 -7.09 3.56
N VAL A 394 12.71 -7.05 3.18
CA VAL A 394 13.32 -7.94 2.18
C VAL A 394 14.40 -8.75 2.87
N HIS A 395 14.20 -10.06 2.96
CA HIS A 395 15.22 -10.97 3.48
C HIS A 395 16.26 -11.28 2.39
N SER A 396 17.29 -10.44 2.27
CA SER A 396 18.33 -10.58 1.24
C SER A 396 19.65 -11.16 1.74
N GLY A 397 19.90 -11.20 3.06
CA GLY A 397 21.09 -11.85 3.61
C GLY A 397 22.41 -11.18 3.24
N ILE A 398 22.37 -9.88 2.92
CA ILE A 398 23.52 -9.10 2.43
C ILE A 398 24.24 -8.44 3.59
N LEU A 399 25.56 -8.56 3.62
CA LEU A 399 26.45 -7.63 4.31
C LEU A 399 27.50 -7.13 3.32
N ALA A 400 27.88 -5.86 3.38
CA ALA A 400 28.95 -5.29 2.54
C ALA A 400 29.83 -4.34 3.33
N LEU A 401 31.11 -4.26 2.97
CA LEU A 401 32.13 -3.38 3.52
C LEU A 401 32.75 -2.58 2.36
N ALA A 402 32.92 -1.28 2.56
CA ALA A 402 33.71 -0.41 1.68
C ALA A 402 34.34 0.73 2.49
N ASP A 403 35.47 1.24 2.01
CA ASP A 403 36.21 2.39 2.57
C ASP A 403 35.98 3.70 1.79
N ASP A 404 35.07 3.66 0.82
CA ASP A 404 34.73 4.75 -0.10
C ASP A 404 33.21 4.97 -0.13
N LEU A 405 32.76 6.21 0.05
CA LEU A 405 31.34 6.55 0.19
C LEU A 405 30.55 6.47 -1.13
N ALA A 406 31.14 6.91 -2.24
CA ALA A 406 30.46 6.84 -3.53
C ALA A 406 30.47 5.41 -4.10
N ALA A 407 31.55 4.66 -3.88
CA ALA A 407 31.68 3.28 -4.31
C ALA A 407 30.81 2.32 -3.48
N ALA A 408 30.64 2.59 -2.17
CA ALA A 408 29.63 1.93 -1.34
C ALA A 408 28.22 2.13 -1.93
N ASP A 409 27.82 3.36 -2.23
CA ASP A 409 26.46 3.65 -2.70
C ASP A 409 26.21 3.15 -4.14
N HIS A 410 27.24 3.09 -4.97
CA HIS A 410 27.22 2.44 -6.27
C HIS A 410 27.03 0.91 -6.15
N ALA A 411 27.79 0.25 -5.27
CA ALA A 411 27.64 -1.19 -5.00
C ALA A 411 26.26 -1.50 -4.41
N ASN A 412 25.78 -0.68 -3.48
CA ASN A 412 24.48 -0.83 -2.83
C ASN A 412 23.31 -0.66 -3.81
N ALA A 413 23.38 0.29 -4.75
CA ALA A 413 22.37 0.42 -5.82
C ALA A 413 22.28 -0.87 -6.66
N LEU A 414 23.43 -1.42 -7.07
CA LEU A 414 23.50 -2.69 -7.80
C LEU A 414 23.06 -3.89 -6.95
N LEU A 415 23.27 -3.89 -5.63
CA LEU A 415 22.75 -4.92 -4.71
C LEU A 415 21.22 -4.91 -4.64
N MET A 416 20.59 -3.74 -4.74
CA MET A 416 19.14 -3.60 -4.80
C MET A 416 18.55 -3.86 -6.20
N GLY A 417 19.39 -4.09 -7.21
CA GLY A 417 18.97 -4.27 -8.61
C GLY A 417 18.64 -2.96 -9.33
N PHE A 418 19.15 -1.81 -8.86
CA PHE A 418 18.92 -0.50 -9.46
C PHE A 418 20.13 -0.02 -10.29
N ASP A 419 19.82 0.68 -11.38
CA ASP A 419 20.77 1.43 -12.21
C ASP A 419 21.34 2.64 -11.42
N PRO A 420 22.65 2.68 -11.10
CA PRO A 420 23.25 3.77 -10.32
C PRO A 420 23.14 5.14 -10.99
N ASP A 421 23.21 5.22 -12.32
CA ASP A 421 23.17 6.49 -13.06
C ASP A 421 21.76 7.12 -13.04
N ARG A 422 20.73 6.34 -12.69
CA ARG A 422 19.36 6.85 -12.48
C ARG A 422 19.11 7.45 -11.10
N ILE A 423 20.02 7.30 -10.15
CA ILE A 423 19.88 7.83 -8.79
C ILE A 423 20.81 9.05 -8.66
N PRO A 424 20.30 10.31 -8.64
CA PRO A 424 21.16 11.50 -8.62
C PRO A 424 22.17 11.53 -7.47
N LEU A 425 21.80 11.01 -6.29
CA LEU A 425 22.70 10.87 -5.14
C LEU A 425 23.95 10.03 -5.46
N VAL A 426 23.80 8.97 -6.26
CA VAL A 426 24.87 8.03 -6.61
C VAL A 426 25.61 8.48 -7.87
N ARG A 427 24.90 8.99 -8.87
CA ARG A 427 25.47 9.50 -10.13
C ARG A 427 26.39 10.71 -9.95
N GLU A 428 26.02 11.66 -9.10
CA GLU A 428 26.74 12.93 -8.97
C GLU A 428 27.85 12.89 -7.90
N ALA A 429 27.83 11.93 -6.97
CA ALA A 429 28.87 11.76 -5.96
C ALA A 429 30.31 11.55 -6.53
N PRO A 430 30.54 10.75 -7.59
CA PRO A 430 31.86 10.61 -8.22
C PRO A 430 32.23 11.75 -9.19
N ARG A 431 31.51 12.88 -9.15
CA ARG A 431 31.76 14.07 -9.99
C ARG A 431 32.10 15.32 -9.18
N LEU A 432 32.42 15.14 -7.91
CA LEU A 432 32.74 16.21 -6.98
C LEU A 432 34.22 16.60 -7.13
N GLU A 433 34.48 17.77 -7.71
CA GLU A 433 35.85 18.33 -7.78
C GLU A 433 36.28 18.92 -6.42
N THR A 434 35.36 19.59 -5.70
CA THR A 434 35.63 20.20 -4.39
C THR A 434 35.05 19.36 -3.25
N TYR A 435 35.93 18.93 -2.33
CA TYR A 435 35.65 18.00 -1.22
C TYR A 435 35.09 16.65 -1.74
N PRO A 436 35.90 15.83 -2.44
CA PRO A 436 35.45 14.59 -3.07
C PRO A 436 34.99 13.53 -2.06
N LEU A 437 34.07 12.65 -2.48
CA LEU A 437 33.58 11.51 -1.68
C LEU A 437 34.08 10.14 -2.19
N THR A 438 35.09 10.16 -3.05
CA THR A 438 35.73 8.99 -3.68
C THR A 438 37.10 9.37 -4.23
N ASP A 439 38.05 8.43 -4.19
CA ASP A 439 39.39 8.59 -4.80
C ASP A 439 39.40 8.27 -6.31
N GLY A 440 38.27 7.83 -6.89
CA GLY A 440 38.18 7.50 -8.31
C GLY A 440 36.77 7.28 -8.86
N ASP A 441 36.68 6.57 -10.00
CA ASP A 441 35.42 6.17 -10.64
C ASP A 441 34.93 4.82 -10.05
N PRO A 442 33.79 4.78 -9.32
CA PRO A 442 33.26 3.55 -8.72
C PRO A 442 33.09 2.38 -9.70
N ARG A 443 32.87 2.65 -10.99
CA ARG A 443 32.70 1.62 -12.03
C ARG A 443 34.00 0.88 -12.34
N ARG A 444 35.15 1.40 -11.87
CA ARG A 444 36.48 0.78 -11.97
C ARG A 444 36.92 0.06 -10.69
N ALA A 445 36.14 0.14 -9.61
CA ALA A 445 36.46 -0.54 -8.36
C ALA A 445 36.41 -2.07 -8.54
N GLU A 446 37.23 -2.77 -7.75
CA GLU A 446 37.15 -4.22 -7.58
C GLU A 446 36.21 -4.56 -6.42
N VAL A 447 35.42 -5.62 -6.59
CA VAL A 447 34.45 -6.13 -5.63
C VAL A 447 34.79 -7.58 -5.34
N THR A 448 35.06 -7.91 -4.08
CA THR A 448 35.16 -9.31 -3.62
C THR A 448 33.81 -9.78 -3.09
N LEU A 449 33.13 -10.65 -3.83
CA LEU A 449 31.85 -11.24 -3.49
C LEU A 449 32.02 -12.71 -3.11
N ASN A 450 31.70 -13.08 -1.87
CA ASN A 450 31.82 -14.45 -1.34
C ASN A 450 33.18 -15.11 -1.69
N GLY A 451 34.29 -14.38 -1.48
CA GLY A 451 35.66 -14.81 -1.77
C GLY A 451 36.12 -14.69 -3.23
N ARG A 452 35.25 -14.28 -4.18
CA ARG A 452 35.62 -14.04 -5.58
C ARG A 452 35.76 -12.54 -5.86
N ALA A 453 36.98 -12.09 -6.11
CA ALA A 453 37.26 -10.78 -6.72
C ALA A 453 36.72 -10.71 -8.16
N MET A 454 36.12 -9.57 -8.52
CA MET A 454 35.65 -9.23 -9.86
C MET A 454 35.54 -7.70 -10.05
N PRO A 455 35.62 -7.17 -11.28
CA PRO A 455 35.36 -5.74 -11.52
C PRO A 455 33.90 -5.37 -11.21
N MET A 456 33.65 -4.12 -10.78
CA MET A 456 32.29 -3.58 -10.56
C MET A 456 31.37 -3.78 -11.78
N THR A 457 31.91 -3.67 -13.01
CA THR A 457 31.14 -3.91 -14.24
C THR A 457 30.77 -5.37 -14.47
N GLU A 458 31.49 -6.35 -13.91
CA GLU A 458 31.08 -7.76 -13.89
C GLU A 458 30.02 -7.98 -12.81
N PHE A 459 30.29 -7.48 -11.60
CA PHE A 459 29.37 -7.53 -10.46
C PHE A 459 27.97 -6.99 -10.81
N GLY A 460 27.89 -5.83 -11.47
CA GLY A 460 26.64 -5.20 -11.92
C GLY A 460 25.87 -5.95 -13.02
N ARG A 461 26.42 -7.04 -13.58
CA ARG A 461 25.74 -7.93 -14.54
C ARG A 461 25.25 -9.25 -13.91
N LEU A 462 25.47 -9.47 -12.61
CA LEU A 462 24.96 -10.64 -11.90
C LEU A 462 23.45 -10.50 -11.63
N GLU A 463 22.69 -11.54 -11.98
CA GLU A 463 21.24 -11.61 -11.73
C GLU A 463 20.93 -11.67 -10.24
N ARG A 464 19.92 -10.89 -9.82
CA ARG A 464 19.51 -10.68 -8.42
C ARG A 464 18.00 -10.49 -8.37
N THR A 465 17.37 -10.80 -7.24
CA THR A 465 16.00 -10.34 -6.97
C THR A 465 16.02 -8.83 -6.75
N PRO A 466 15.43 -8.00 -7.63
CA PRO A 466 15.46 -6.55 -7.47
C PRO A 466 14.45 -6.14 -6.39
N TYR A 467 14.83 -5.14 -5.59
CA TYR A 467 13.96 -4.51 -4.61
C TYR A 467 12.87 -3.72 -5.33
N GLU A 468 11.64 -3.73 -4.83
CA GLU A 468 10.59 -2.86 -5.36
C GLU A 468 10.83 -1.40 -4.92
N PRO A 469 11.06 -0.45 -5.84
CA PRO A 469 11.31 0.93 -5.47
C PRO A 469 10.05 1.63 -4.94
N GLU A 470 10.27 2.76 -4.26
CA GLU A 470 9.18 3.60 -3.72
C GLU A 470 8.20 4.02 -4.83
N THR A 471 6.93 4.17 -4.46
CA THR A 471 5.82 4.41 -5.40
C THR A 471 6.08 5.52 -6.43
N ASN A 472 6.77 6.60 -6.07
CA ASN A 472 7.10 7.73 -6.95
C ASN A 472 8.48 7.61 -7.63
N TRP A 473 9.24 6.52 -7.38
CA TRP A 473 10.48 6.16 -8.07
C TRP A 473 10.33 5.02 -9.08
N ARG A 474 9.22 4.26 -9.05
CA ARG A 474 8.94 3.12 -9.96
C ARG A 474 9.04 3.44 -11.46
N ALA A 475 8.68 4.65 -11.89
CA ALA A 475 8.81 5.06 -13.29
C ALA A 475 10.27 5.21 -13.77
N VAL A 476 11.22 5.28 -12.82
CA VAL A 476 12.65 5.49 -13.07
C VAL A 476 13.47 4.23 -12.74
N LEU A 477 13.20 3.59 -11.60
CA LEU A 477 13.95 2.44 -11.08
C LEU A 477 13.21 1.10 -11.14
N GLY A 478 11.94 1.07 -11.57
CA GLY A 478 11.14 -0.15 -11.63
C GLY A 478 11.44 -1.00 -12.87
N ARG A 479 10.97 -2.26 -12.85
CA ARG A 479 11.22 -3.27 -13.91
C ARG A 479 10.75 -2.82 -15.31
N ASP A 480 9.70 -2.00 -15.36
CA ASP A 480 9.12 -1.46 -16.60
C ASP A 480 9.70 -0.07 -17.00
N ALA A 481 10.72 0.43 -16.29
CA ALA A 481 11.23 1.77 -16.53
C ALA A 481 11.90 1.89 -17.90
N VAL A 482 11.48 2.90 -18.69
CA VAL A 482 11.94 3.12 -20.06
C VAL A 482 13.48 3.19 -20.11
N PRO A 483 14.15 2.52 -21.07
CA PRO A 483 15.59 2.64 -21.27
C PRO A 483 16.02 4.11 -21.44
N MET A 484 17.22 4.45 -20.94
CA MET A 484 17.80 5.75 -21.23
C MET A 484 18.16 5.83 -22.72
N PRO A 485 18.13 7.02 -23.34
CA PRO A 485 18.93 7.26 -24.54
C PRO A 485 20.40 7.02 -24.19
N ASP A 486 21.15 6.34 -25.05
CA ASP A 486 22.57 6.06 -24.81
C ASP A 486 23.37 7.35 -24.59
N GLY A 487 24.22 7.35 -23.56
CA GLY A 487 25.15 8.44 -23.27
C GLY A 487 26.27 8.55 -24.34
N PRO A 488 26.97 9.68 -24.41
CA PRO A 488 27.89 9.98 -25.51
C PRO A 488 29.14 9.08 -25.61
N ASP A 489 29.44 8.26 -24.60
CA ASP A 489 30.70 7.51 -24.45
C ASP A 489 30.56 5.98 -24.64
N ALA A 490 29.53 5.50 -25.34
CA ALA A 490 29.40 4.09 -25.67
C ALA A 490 30.28 3.71 -26.90
N PRO A 491 31.27 2.79 -26.77
CA PRO A 491 32.13 2.41 -27.90
C PRO A 491 31.35 1.60 -28.94
N ALA A 492 31.53 1.95 -30.22
CA ALA A 492 30.71 1.44 -31.32
C ALA A 492 30.72 -0.09 -31.43
N HIS A 493 29.57 -0.72 -31.16
CA HIS A 493 29.32 -2.11 -31.52
C HIS A 493 28.82 -2.21 -32.96
N GLY A 494 29.45 -3.09 -33.74
CA GLY A 494 29.11 -3.33 -35.15
C GLY A 494 27.69 -3.88 -35.36
N PRO A 495 27.21 -3.91 -36.62
CA PRO A 495 25.81 -4.16 -36.93
C PRO A 495 25.34 -5.56 -36.51
N ARG A 496 24.68 -5.65 -35.35
CA ARG A 496 23.85 -6.81 -35.01
C ARG A 496 22.60 -6.79 -35.88
N ALA A 497 22.26 -7.95 -36.43
CA ALA A 497 21.12 -8.11 -37.33
C ALA A 497 19.80 -7.69 -36.66
N ALA A 498 18.90 -7.10 -37.45
CA ALA A 498 17.62 -6.59 -36.95
C ALA A 498 16.68 -7.72 -36.52
N SER A 499 16.66 -8.03 -35.22
CA SER A 499 15.52 -8.71 -34.61
C SER A 499 14.36 -7.72 -34.52
N GLU A 500 13.23 -8.02 -35.18
CA GLU A 500 12.09 -7.12 -35.26
C GLU A 500 11.59 -6.71 -33.86
N SER A 501 11.64 -5.42 -33.54
CA SER A 501 11.15 -4.88 -32.28
C SER A 501 9.62 -4.90 -32.26
N ARG A 502 9.04 -6.04 -31.83
CA ARG A 502 7.61 -6.14 -31.51
C ARG A 502 7.26 -5.06 -30.48
N ARG A 503 6.50 -4.05 -30.91
CA ARG A 503 5.80 -3.13 -30.00
C ARG A 503 5.03 -3.96 -28.96
N PRO A 504 5.01 -3.58 -27.68
CA PRO A 504 4.21 -4.29 -26.69
C PRO A 504 2.76 -4.35 -27.16
N ALA A 505 2.20 -5.56 -27.22
CA ALA A 505 0.86 -5.77 -27.73
C ALA A 505 -0.15 -5.05 -26.82
N GLN A 506 -1.04 -4.25 -27.39
CA GLN A 506 -2.10 -3.60 -26.61
C GLN A 506 -2.94 -4.68 -25.89
N PRO A 507 -3.19 -4.56 -24.57
CA PRO A 507 -4.02 -5.52 -23.84
C PRO A 507 -5.35 -5.81 -24.55
N ALA A 508 -5.86 -7.03 -24.44
CA ALA A 508 -7.16 -7.39 -24.99
C ALA A 508 -8.24 -6.49 -24.37
N PRO A 509 -9.20 -5.93 -25.13
CA PRO A 509 -10.22 -5.07 -24.54
C PRO A 509 -11.12 -5.85 -23.57
N ALA A 510 -11.84 -5.14 -22.72
CA ALA A 510 -12.88 -5.72 -21.88
C ALA A 510 -14.25 -5.12 -22.24
N VAL A 511 -15.33 -5.89 -22.07
CA VAL A 511 -16.71 -5.44 -22.28
C VAL A 511 -17.52 -5.74 -21.02
N VAL A 512 -18.21 -4.73 -20.48
CA VAL A 512 -19.00 -4.82 -19.23
C VAL A 512 -20.46 -4.53 -19.54
N VAL A 513 -21.36 -5.45 -19.18
CA VAL A 513 -22.79 -5.40 -19.55
C VAL A 513 -23.71 -5.96 -18.45
N PRO A 514 -24.77 -5.27 -18.01
CA PRO A 514 -25.08 -3.84 -18.25
C PRO A 514 -24.12 -2.90 -17.49
N ALA A 515 -23.79 -1.75 -18.06
CA ALA A 515 -22.95 -0.74 -17.42
C ALA A 515 -23.74 0.24 -16.50
N ASP A 516 -24.69 -0.28 -15.72
CA ASP A 516 -25.61 0.50 -14.90
C ASP A 516 -25.16 0.71 -13.44
N ARG A 517 -24.39 -0.24 -12.88
CA ARG A 517 -24.21 -0.42 -11.41
C ARG A 517 -22.79 -0.16 -10.88
N PRO A 518 -22.64 0.02 -9.56
CA PRO A 518 -21.34 -0.01 -8.87
C PRO A 518 -20.46 -1.23 -9.19
N ALA A 519 -21.07 -2.40 -9.46
CA ALA A 519 -20.38 -3.60 -9.92
C ALA A 519 -19.58 -3.35 -11.22
N ALA A 520 -20.25 -2.79 -12.24
CA ALA A 520 -19.64 -2.43 -13.52
C ALA A 520 -18.51 -1.40 -13.33
N LEU A 521 -18.74 -0.41 -12.47
CA LEU A 521 -17.77 0.63 -12.13
C LEU A 521 -16.53 0.08 -11.42
N GLY A 522 -16.68 -0.95 -10.57
CA GLY A 522 -15.58 -1.65 -9.92
C GLY A 522 -14.66 -2.37 -10.91
N ILE A 523 -15.24 -3.14 -11.84
CA ILE A 523 -14.49 -3.80 -12.92
C ILE A 523 -13.81 -2.76 -13.81
N ALA A 524 -14.54 -1.75 -14.27
CA ALA A 524 -13.99 -0.72 -15.16
C ALA A 524 -12.83 0.05 -14.53
N ARG A 525 -12.88 0.35 -13.23
CA ARG A 525 -11.77 0.97 -12.49
C ARG A 525 -10.58 0.02 -12.31
N SER A 526 -10.80 -1.25 -11.97
CA SER A 526 -9.71 -2.23 -11.85
C SER A 526 -8.96 -2.39 -13.18
N LEU A 527 -9.67 -2.73 -14.26
CA LEU A 527 -9.05 -3.02 -15.56
C LEU A 527 -8.53 -1.74 -16.24
N GLY A 528 -9.34 -0.68 -16.27
CA GLY A 528 -8.98 0.59 -16.90
C GLY A 528 -7.92 1.39 -16.14
N SER A 529 -7.57 1.03 -14.89
CA SER A 529 -6.38 1.57 -14.22
C SER A 529 -5.07 0.91 -14.68
N ARG A 530 -5.16 -0.26 -15.35
CA ARG A 530 -4.05 -1.04 -15.90
C ARG A 530 -3.92 -0.92 -17.43
N GLY A 531 -4.52 0.11 -18.02
CA GLY A 531 -4.46 0.37 -19.46
C GLY A 531 -5.35 -0.51 -20.34
N VAL A 532 -6.20 -1.37 -19.76
CA VAL A 532 -7.20 -2.14 -20.52
C VAL A 532 -8.30 -1.20 -21.04
N THR A 533 -8.56 -1.22 -22.34
CA THR A 533 -9.71 -0.52 -22.94
C THR A 533 -11.01 -1.22 -22.52
N VAL A 534 -11.80 -0.59 -21.64
CA VAL A 534 -13.10 -1.13 -21.21
C VAL A 534 -14.24 -0.47 -21.98
N TYR A 535 -15.08 -1.26 -22.63
CA TYR A 535 -16.35 -0.82 -23.21
C TYR A 535 -17.49 -1.09 -22.22
N GLY A 536 -18.24 -0.06 -21.86
CA GLY A 536 -19.46 -0.19 -21.05
C GLY A 536 -20.68 -0.22 -21.94
N VAL A 537 -21.53 -1.23 -21.82
CA VAL A 537 -22.71 -1.42 -22.69
C VAL A 537 -23.98 -1.17 -21.90
N ASP A 538 -24.74 -0.12 -22.24
CA ASP A 538 -26.07 0.14 -21.65
C ASP A 538 -27.03 0.90 -22.58
N SER A 539 -28.32 0.85 -22.26
CA SER A 539 -29.41 1.65 -22.83
C SER A 539 -29.44 3.11 -22.34
N ASP A 540 -28.92 3.38 -21.13
CA ASP A 540 -28.82 4.73 -20.57
C ASP A 540 -27.37 5.21 -20.41
N LEU A 541 -26.97 6.13 -21.28
CA LEU A 541 -25.69 6.85 -21.22
C LEU A 541 -25.57 7.77 -19.99
N LEU A 542 -26.64 7.98 -19.22
CA LEU A 542 -26.62 8.73 -17.96
C LEU A 542 -26.47 7.84 -16.72
N ALA A 543 -26.31 6.53 -16.88
CA ALA A 543 -26.00 5.64 -15.76
C ALA A 543 -24.62 5.97 -15.14
N PRO A 544 -24.43 5.83 -13.81
CA PRO A 544 -23.21 6.29 -13.16
C PRO A 544 -21.91 5.70 -13.71
N ALA A 545 -21.86 4.40 -14.05
CA ALA A 545 -20.64 3.77 -14.57
C ALA A 545 -20.28 4.25 -15.98
N MET A 546 -21.26 4.58 -16.83
CA MET A 546 -21.06 5.12 -18.18
C MET A 546 -20.37 6.49 -18.22
N ALA A 547 -20.32 7.19 -17.09
CA ALA A 547 -19.58 8.45 -16.95
C ALA A 547 -18.16 8.29 -16.39
N SER A 548 -17.73 7.05 -16.07
CA SER A 548 -16.37 6.78 -15.61
C SER A 548 -15.35 7.11 -16.69
N ARG A 549 -14.21 7.70 -16.31
CA ARG A 549 -13.10 7.97 -17.23
C ARG A 549 -12.45 6.70 -17.82
N HIS A 550 -12.77 5.53 -17.26
CA HIS A 550 -12.25 4.23 -17.69
C HIS A 550 -13.19 3.50 -18.66
N VAL A 551 -14.39 4.03 -18.91
CA VAL A 551 -15.42 3.42 -19.76
C VAL A 551 -15.50 4.13 -21.10
N THR A 552 -15.38 3.36 -22.19
CA THR A 552 -15.82 3.75 -23.53
C THR A 552 -17.31 3.41 -23.65
N PRO A 553 -18.23 4.40 -23.68
CA PRO A 553 -19.66 4.11 -23.61
C PRO A 553 -20.22 3.62 -24.95
N VAL A 554 -20.85 2.44 -24.92
CA VAL A 554 -21.58 1.83 -26.04
C VAL A 554 -23.06 1.84 -25.73
N ARG A 555 -23.85 2.52 -26.58
CA ARG A 555 -25.30 2.65 -26.39
C ARG A 555 -26.06 1.50 -27.05
N LEU A 556 -26.90 0.81 -26.27
CA LEU A 556 -27.94 -0.08 -26.79
C LEU A 556 -29.10 0.72 -27.40
N PRO A 557 -29.82 0.18 -28.40
CA PRO A 557 -31.08 0.75 -28.89
C PRO A 557 -32.07 1.02 -27.74
N ARG A 558 -32.95 2.01 -27.92
CA ARG A 558 -34.04 2.29 -26.96
C ARG A 558 -35.37 1.83 -27.55
N GLY A 559 -36.19 1.18 -26.73
CA GLY A 559 -37.54 0.73 -27.08
C GLY A 559 -37.73 -0.76 -26.80
N ASP A 560 -36.83 -1.58 -27.36
CA ASP A 560 -36.75 -3.01 -27.09
C ASP A 560 -35.61 -3.31 -26.10
N ALA A 561 -35.89 -4.20 -25.14
CA ALA A 561 -34.97 -4.64 -24.08
C ALA A 561 -34.75 -6.17 -24.09
N SER A 562 -35.21 -6.85 -25.14
CA SER A 562 -35.08 -8.29 -25.39
C SER A 562 -33.63 -8.78 -25.38
N ASP A 563 -33.47 -10.08 -25.16
CA ASP A 563 -32.15 -10.72 -25.16
C ASP A 563 -31.61 -10.83 -26.60
N GLU A 564 -32.47 -10.94 -27.61
CA GLU A 564 -32.11 -10.88 -29.04
C GLU A 564 -31.54 -9.51 -29.44
N THR A 565 -32.07 -8.42 -28.88
CA THR A 565 -31.53 -7.06 -29.14
C THR A 565 -30.23 -6.80 -28.38
N ARG A 566 -30.06 -7.36 -27.17
CA ARG A 566 -28.78 -7.34 -26.44
C ARG A 566 -27.71 -8.16 -27.16
N LEU A 567 -28.05 -9.38 -27.56
CA LEU A 567 -27.15 -10.31 -28.28
C LEU A 567 -26.65 -9.69 -29.58
N ARG A 568 -27.57 -9.18 -30.43
CA ARG A 568 -27.18 -8.50 -31.68
C ARG A 568 -26.22 -7.34 -31.42
N ALA A 569 -26.51 -6.49 -30.43
CA ALA A 569 -25.66 -5.36 -30.09
C ALA A 569 -24.27 -5.76 -29.54
N LEU A 570 -24.16 -6.90 -28.84
CA LEU A 570 -22.88 -7.49 -28.43
C LEU A 570 -22.12 -8.04 -29.64
N LEU A 571 -22.76 -8.80 -30.52
CA LEU A 571 -22.09 -9.32 -31.73
C LEU A 571 -21.62 -8.18 -32.66
N ASP A 572 -22.45 -7.16 -32.85
CA ASP A 572 -22.11 -5.94 -33.60
C ASP A 572 -20.98 -5.14 -32.91
N LEU A 573 -20.85 -5.18 -31.59
CA LEU A 573 -19.71 -4.61 -30.87
C LEU A 573 -18.44 -5.44 -31.07
N GLY A 574 -18.51 -6.77 -30.95
CA GLY A 574 -17.39 -7.69 -31.19
C GLY A 574 -16.76 -7.49 -32.57
N ARG A 575 -17.58 -7.47 -33.63
CA ARG A 575 -17.11 -7.19 -35.00
C ARG A 575 -16.45 -5.81 -35.13
N ARG A 576 -16.94 -4.78 -34.42
CA ARG A 576 -16.35 -3.42 -34.43
C ARG A 576 -15.07 -3.30 -33.61
N ILE A 577 -14.85 -4.16 -32.61
CA ILE A 577 -13.57 -4.23 -31.87
C ILE A 577 -12.48 -4.89 -32.73
N GLY A 578 -12.85 -5.77 -33.67
CA GLY A 578 -11.94 -6.36 -34.67
C GLY A 578 -10.95 -7.39 -34.12
N ARG A 579 -11.00 -7.68 -32.82
CA ARG A 579 -10.25 -8.72 -32.11
C ARG A 579 -11.05 -9.18 -30.89
N ARG A 580 -10.70 -10.32 -30.31
CA ARG A 580 -11.38 -10.80 -29.10
C ARG A 580 -11.20 -9.86 -27.91
N ALA A 581 -12.20 -9.87 -27.03
CA ALA A 581 -12.27 -9.07 -25.81
C ALA A 581 -12.81 -9.91 -24.64
N VAL A 582 -12.45 -9.58 -23.40
CA VAL A 582 -12.97 -10.30 -22.22
C VAL A 582 -14.37 -9.79 -21.86
N LEU A 583 -15.35 -10.68 -21.72
CA LEU A 583 -16.75 -10.30 -21.49
C LEU A 583 -17.18 -10.50 -20.02
N PHE A 584 -17.65 -9.42 -19.40
CA PHE A 584 -18.10 -9.35 -18.01
C PHE A 584 -19.60 -9.08 -17.91
N PRO A 585 -20.45 -10.12 -17.79
CA PRO A 585 -21.83 -9.94 -17.37
C PRO A 585 -21.91 -9.55 -15.88
N VAL A 586 -22.60 -8.46 -15.58
CA VAL A 586 -22.76 -7.90 -14.22
C VAL A 586 -24.22 -7.84 -13.75
N SER A 587 -25.09 -8.57 -14.43
CA SER A 587 -26.42 -8.95 -13.93
C SER A 587 -26.70 -10.41 -14.23
N ASP A 588 -27.52 -11.02 -13.39
CA ASP A 588 -27.84 -12.45 -13.43
C ASP A 588 -28.47 -12.84 -14.78
N SER A 589 -29.33 -11.97 -15.32
CA SER A 589 -29.89 -12.07 -16.67
C SER A 589 -28.84 -11.94 -17.79
N ALA A 590 -27.78 -11.15 -17.60
CA ALA A 590 -26.72 -11.02 -18.58
C ALA A 590 -25.81 -12.26 -18.57
N ALA A 591 -25.59 -12.88 -17.41
CA ALA A 591 -24.87 -14.15 -17.31
C ALA A 591 -25.64 -15.29 -18.01
N LEU A 592 -26.96 -15.39 -17.78
CA LEU A 592 -27.82 -16.34 -18.48
C LEU A 592 -27.81 -16.13 -20.00
N LEU A 593 -27.94 -14.88 -20.48
CA LEU A 593 -27.81 -14.56 -21.91
C LEU A 593 -26.45 -15.00 -22.47
N CYS A 594 -25.35 -14.66 -21.77
CA CYS A 594 -24.00 -15.00 -22.22
C CYS A 594 -23.75 -16.51 -22.25
N SER A 595 -24.35 -17.28 -21.34
CA SER A 595 -24.24 -18.75 -21.34
C SER A 595 -25.16 -19.42 -22.35
N ARG A 596 -26.39 -18.92 -22.57
CA ARG A 596 -27.33 -19.49 -23.56
C ARG A 596 -26.88 -19.23 -25.01
N HIS A 597 -26.13 -18.16 -25.24
CA HIS A 597 -25.53 -17.83 -26.54
C HIS A 597 -24.01 -17.97 -26.55
N ARG A 598 -23.49 -18.89 -25.72
CA ARG A 598 -22.05 -19.04 -25.45
C ARG A 598 -21.22 -19.17 -26.73
N ASP A 599 -21.58 -20.08 -27.62
CA ASP A 599 -20.72 -20.41 -28.76
C ASP A 599 -20.71 -19.32 -29.83
N THR A 600 -21.84 -18.65 -30.06
CA THR A 600 -21.91 -17.45 -30.93
C THR A 600 -21.11 -16.28 -30.34
N LEU A 601 -21.13 -16.11 -29.01
CA LEU A 601 -20.33 -15.06 -28.35
C LEU A 601 -18.83 -15.39 -28.34
N ARG A 602 -18.45 -16.66 -28.24
CA ARG A 602 -17.05 -17.15 -28.27
C ARG A 602 -16.30 -16.81 -29.56
N GLU A 603 -16.98 -16.48 -30.66
CA GLU A 603 -16.33 -15.94 -31.86
C GLU A 603 -15.63 -14.60 -31.60
N HIS A 604 -16.14 -13.80 -30.67
CA HIS A 604 -15.70 -12.43 -30.40
C HIS A 604 -15.27 -12.18 -28.94
N TYR A 605 -15.60 -13.10 -28.02
CA TYR A 605 -15.46 -12.87 -26.59
C TYR A 605 -14.90 -14.07 -25.83
N ASP A 606 -13.98 -13.80 -24.91
CA ASP A 606 -13.43 -14.78 -23.98
C ASP A 606 -14.02 -14.54 -22.58
N PHE A 607 -14.55 -15.60 -21.95
CA PHE A 607 -15.20 -15.53 -20.63
C PHE A 607 -15.32 -16.90 -19.96
N VAL A 608 -15.40 -16.92 -18.63
CA VAL A 608 -15.52 -18.12 -17.80
C VAL A 608 -16.77 -18.00 -16.91
N MET A 609 -17.68 -18.97 -17.03
CA MET A 609 -18.95 -19.08 -16.27
C MET A 609 -19.52 -20.50 -16.45
N PRO A 610 -20.37 -21.01 -15.53
CA PRO A 610 -21.03 -22.31 -15.66
C PRO A 610 -21.99 -22.34 -16.86
N GLU A 611 -22.48 -23.52 -17.23
CA GLU A 611 -23.47 -23.68 -18.30
C GLU A 611 -24.89 -23.23 -17.90
N ALA A 612 -25.75 -23.02 -18.90
CA ALA A 612 -27.04 -22.35 -18.74
C ALA A 612 -27.94 -23.04 -17.70
N ASP A 613 -28.09 -24.36 -17.77
CA ASP A 613 -28.92 -25.13 -16.83
C ASP A 613 -28.40 -25.06 -15.39
N ALA A 614 -27.07 -25.05 -15.21
CA ALA A 614 -26.43 -24.89 -13.91
C ALA A 614 -26.60 -23.47 -13.36
N LEU A 615 -26.54 -22.45 -14.23
CA LEU A 615 -26.85 -21.07 -13.87
C LEU A 615 -28.33 -20.89 -13.50
N ASP A 616 -29.26 -21.44 -14.27
CA ASP A 616 -30.69 -21.35 -13.98
C ASP A 616 -31.03 -22.05 -12.64
N ARG A 617 -30.48 -23.24 -12.36
CA ARG A 617 -30.64 -23.94 -11.06
C ARG A 617 -30.02 -23.16 -9.89
N LEU A 618 -28.92 -22.43 -10.09
CA LEU A 618 -28.30 -21.60 -9.04
C LEU A 618 -29.01 -20.26 -8.80
N LEU A 619 -29.71 -19.72 -9.81
CA LEU A 619 -30.35 -18.41 -9.77
C LEU A 619 -31.83 -18.46 -9.39
N SER A 620 -32.48 -19.62 -9.53
CA SER A 620 -33.81 -19.88 -8.97
C SER A 620 -33.72 -20.20 -7.48
N LYS A 621 -34.76 -19.83 -6.70
CA LYS A 621 -34.77 -20.05 -5.25
C LYS A 621 -35.03 -21.50 -4.86
N ASP A 622 -35.88 -22.19 -5.62
CA ASP A 622 -36.13 -23.63 -5.47
C ASP A 622 -34.88 -24.45 -5.81
N GLY A 623 -34.28 -24.27 -6.99
CA GLY A 623 -33.06 -24.98 -7.40
C GLY A 623 -31.84 -24.75 -6.48
N LEU A 624 -31.70 -23.55 -5.91
CA LEU A 624 -30.67 -23.27 -4.91
C LEU A 624 -30.95 -23.97 -3.57
N HIS A 625 -32.21 -24.21 -3.22
CA HIS A 625 -32.60 -24.96 -2.02
C HIS A 625 -32.35 -26.46 -2.23
N GLU A 626 -32.75 -27.02 -3.38
CA GLU A 626 -32.42 -28.40 -3.76
C GLU A 626 -30.91 -28.67 -3.70
N LEU A 627 -30.09 -27.77 -4.27
CA LEU A 627 -28.63 -27.86 -4.22
C LEU A 627 -28.07 -27.79 -2.79
N ALA A 628 -28.77 -27.10 -1.88
CA ALA A 628 -28.39 -27.05 -0.47
C ALA A 628 -28.66 -28.39 0.22
N GLU A 629 -29.84 -28.98 0.00
CA GLU A 629 -30.22 -30.29 0.54
C GLU A 629 -29.35 -31.42 -0.04
N GLU A 630 -29.16 -31.45 -1.37
CA GLU A 630 -28.33 -32.42 -2.12
C GLU A 630 -26.88 -32.48 -1.60
N HIS A 631 -26.36 -31.38 -1.05
CA HIS A 631 -24.97 -31.25 -0.63
C HIS A 631 -24.78 -31.08 0.88
N GLY A 632 -25.86 -31.15 1.67
CA GLY A 632 -25.85 -31.02 3.13
C GLY A 632 -25.55 -29.61 3.66
N ILE A 633 -25.70 -28.58 2.82
CA ILE A 633 -25.49 -27.18 3.19
C ILE A 633 -26.74 -26.67 3.92
N PRO A 634 -26.64 -26.13 5.15
CA PRO A 634 -27.83 -25.64 5.86
C PRO A 634 -28.48 -24.46 5.12
N ALA A 635 -29.80 -24.50 4.98
CA ALA A 635 -30.62 -23.44 4.40
C ALA A 635 -31.83 -23.11 5.32
N PRO A 636 -32.54 -21.99 5.12
CA PRO A 636 -33.88 -21.79 5.67
C PRO A 636 -34.84 -22.83 5.12
N ARG A 637 -35.80 -23.32 5.91
CA ARG A 637 -36.90 -24.15 5.39
C ARG A 637 -37.69 -23.36 4.33
N MET A 638 -37.85 -23.99 3.17
CA MET A 638 -38.48 -23.42 2.00
C MET A 638 -39.67 -24.28 1.57
N PHE A 639 -40.72 -23.64 1.08
CA PHE A 639 -41.92 -24.29 0.58
C PHE A 639 -42.29 -23.63 -0.76
N PRO A 640 -42.01 -24.28 -1.90
CA PRO A 640 -42.54 -23.86 -3.19
C PRO A 640 -44.08 -23.95 -3.22
N VAL A 641 -44.71 -22.98 -3.88
CA VAL A 641 -46.16 -22.87 -4.01
C VAL A 641 -46.48 -22.47 -5.45
N ALA A 642 -47.28 -23.28 -6.13
CA ALA A 642 -47.72 -23.07 -7.51
C ALA A 642 -49.18 -22.60 -7.62
N ASN A 643 -49.99 -22.76 -6.56
CA ASN A 643 -51.40 -22.37 -6.55
C ASN A 643 -51.94 -22.07 -5.14
N ARG A 644 -53.23 -21.67 -5.08
CA ARG A 644 -53.92 -21.31 -3.84
C ARG A 644 -54.22 -22.50 -2.92
N GLU A 645 -54.53 -23.67 -3.46
CA GLU A 645 -54.90 -24.86 -2.68
C GLU A 645 -53.69 -25.39 -1.89
N GLU A 646 -52.51 -25.39 -2.51
CA GLU A 646 -51.22 -25.62 -1.84
C GLU A 646 -50.96 -24.59 -0.74
N ALA A 647 -51.13 -23.30 -1.04
CA ALA A 647 -50.93 -22.21 -0.08
C ALA A 647 -51.81 -22.36 1.17
N GLU A 648 -53.09 -22.69 0.99
CA GLU A 648 -54.05 -22.93 2.07
C GLU A 648 -53.74 -24.23 2.83
N THR A 649 -53.29 -25.28 2.15
CA THR A 649 -52.91 -26.58 2.75
C THR A 649 -51.69 -26.49 3.66
N ILE A 650 -50.70 -25.66 3.33
CA ILE A 650 -49.45 -25.54 4.11
C ILE A 650 -49.48 -24.45 5.18
N ALA A 651 -50.35 -23.43 5.06
CA ALA A 651 -50.30 -22.23 5.91
C ALA A 651 -50.22 -22.53 7.41
N ASP A 652 -51.13 -23.36 7.93
CA ASP A 652 -51.20 -23.69 9.37
C ASP A 652 -50.00 -24.51 9.90
N ARG A 653 -49.09 -24.94 9.02
CA ARG A 653 -47.90 -25.74 9.35
C ARG A 653 -46.60 -24.93 9.32
N LEU A 654 -46.67 -23.64 8.98
CA LEU A 654 -45.49 -22.82 8.74
C LEU A 654 -44.88 -22.21 10.01
N PRO A 655 -43.54 -22.07 10.07
CA PRO A 655 -42.83 -21.50 11.21
C PRO A 655 -42.86 -19.96 11.19
N TYR A 656 -44.00 -19.36 11.55
CA TYR A 656 -44.16 -17.91 11.54
C TYR A 656 -43.17 -17.17 12.47
N PRO A 657 -42.68 -15.98 12.07
CA PRO A 657 -42.98 -15.27 10.83
C PRO A 657 -42.26 -15.86 9.60
N VAL A 658 -42.94 -15.83 8.46
CA VAL A 658 -42.41 -16.27 7.16
C VAL A 658 -42.32 -15.12 6.18
N ILE A 659 -41.58 -15.32 5.08
CA ILE A 659 -41.49 -14.38 3.97
C ILE A 659 -41.94 -15.04 2.66
N ILE A 660 -42.78 -14.34 1.90
CA ILE A 660 -43.06 -14.66 0.49
C ILE A 660 -41.93 -14.09 -0.38
N LYS A 661 -41.43 -14.88 -1.33
CA LYS A 661 -40.49 -14.48 -2.39
C LYS A 661 -40.98 -14.98 -3.77
N PRO A 662 -40.53 -14.38 -4.88
CA PRO A 662 -40.62 -15.02 -6.19
C PRO A 662 -39.60 -16.18 -6.30
N VAL A 663 -39.87 -17.14 -7.18
CA VAL A 663 -38.86 -18.15 -7.58
C VAL A 663 -37.64 -17.49 -8.22
N PHE A 664 -37.84 -16.46 -9.05
CA PHE A 664 -36.77 -15.69 -9.71
C PHE A 664 -36.83 -14.21 -9.32
N SER A 665 -35.70 -13.65 -8.88
CA SER A 665 -35.60 -12.22 -8.44
C SER A 665 -36.09 -11.17 -9.47
N PRO A 666 -36.06 -11.41 -10.80
CA PRO A 666 -36.67 -10.51 -11.78
C PRO A 666 -38.21 -10.46 -11.79
N SER A 667 -38.95 -11.49 -11.39
CA SER A 667 -40.42 -11.56 -11.61
C SER A 667 -41.16 -10.37 -10.96
N TRP A 668 -40.83 -10.05 -9.71
CA TRP A 668 -41.43 -8.94 -8.97
C TRP A 668 -40.91 -7.55 -9.38
N GLN A 669 -40.16 -7.45 -10.48
CA GLN A 669 -39.72 -6.19 -11.06
C GLN A 669 -40.75 -5.56 -12.02
N ASN A 670 -41.83 -6.27 -12.36
CA ASN A 670 -43.02 -5.73 -13.02
C ASN A 670 -43.59 -4.51 -12.24
N PRO A 671 -43.90 -3.37 -12.90
CA PRO A 671 -44.57 -2.21 -12.29
C PRO A 671 -45.82 -2.52 -11.46
N GLU A 672 -46.61 -3.54 -11.82
CA GLU A 672 -47.85 -3.95 -11.15
C GLU A 672 -47.55 -4.57 -9.78
N VAL A 673 -46.72 -5.62 -9.74
CA VAL A 673 -46.26 -6.26 -8.50
C VAL A 673 -45.50 -5.23 -7.65
N ARG A 674 -44.64 -4.40 -8.25
CA ARG A 674 -44.01 -3.27 -7.57
C ARG A 674 -44.99 -2.22 -7.05
N ALA A 675 -46.24 -2.14 -7.53
CA ALA A 675 -47.25 -1.21 -7.01
C ALA A 675 -47.96 -1.81 -5.80
N LEU A 676 -48.37 -3.08 -5.88
CA LEU A 676 -48.96 -3.85 -4.78
C LEU A 676 -48.05 -3.87 -3.53
N LEU A 677 -46.74 -3.91 -3.73
CA LEU A 677 -45.75 -4.07 -2.67
C LEU A 677 -45.20 -2.75 -2.06
N ARG A 678 -45.67 -1.56 -2.44
CA ARG A 678 -45.12 -0.27 -1.94
C ARG A 678 -45.46 0.00 -0.46
N THR A 679 -44.51 -0.29 0.43
CA THR A 679 -44.66 -0.05 1.88
C THR A 679 -44.08 1.27 2.40
N THR A 680 -43.16 1.94 1.69
CA THR A 680 -42.57 3.23 2.17
C THR A 680 -42.33 4.27 1.07
N ALA A 681 -42.39 5.55 1.42
CA ALA A 681 -42.16 6.68 0.52
C ALA A 681 -40.67 6.97 0.22
N LEU A 682 -39.73 6.37 0.95
CA LEU A 682 -38.29 6.69 0.89
C LEU A 682 -37.47 5.81 -0.07
N GLY A 683 -38.13 4.84 -0.73
CA GLY A 683 -37.66 4.19 -1.95
C GLY A 683 -37.29 2.72 -1.80
N GLY A 684 -37.55 1.97 -2.87
CA GLY A 684 -37.44 0.51 -2.93
C GLY A 684 -38.81 -0.15 -2.84
N GLY A 685 -39.17 -0.96 -3.84
CA GLY A 685 -40.15 -2.03 -3.63
C GLY A 685 -39.46 -3.14 -2.84
N PRO A 686 -40.12 -3.77 -1.85
CA PRO A 686 -39.52 -4.83 -1.07
C PRO A 686 -39.32 -6.08 -1.95
N LYS A 687 -38.19 -6.79 -1.74
CA LYS A 687 -37.89 -8.07 -2.39
C LYS A 687 -38.78 -9.22 -1.90
N VAL A 688 -39.41 -9.04 -0.73
CA VAL A 688 -40.11 -10.09 0.03
C VAL A 688 -41.35 -9.51 0.70
N VAL A 689 -42.34 -10.32 1.06
CA VAL A 689 -43.44 -9.92 1.95
C VAL A 689 -43.35 -10.68 3.26
N LEU A 690 -43.17 -9.96 4.37
CA LEU A 690 -43.18 -10.53 5.71
C LEU A 690 -44.63 -10.78 6.15
N CYS A 691 -44.92 -11.98 6.64
CA CYS A 691 -46.23 -12.39 7.15
C CYS A 691 -46.07 -13.00 8.54
N GLY A 692 -46.79 -12.46 9.53
CA GLY A 692 -46.75 -12.90 10.93
C GLY A 692 -47.68 -14.06 11.26
N ASN A 693 -48.61 -14.42 10.37
CA ASN A 693 -49.61 -15.48 10.54
C ASN A 693 -50.20 -15.93 9.19
N ALA A 694 -51.03 -17.00 9.23
CA ALA A 694 -51.69 -17.57 8.06
C ALA A 694 -52.64 -16.60 7.33
N ALA A 695 -53.39 -15.77 8.06
CA ALA A 695 -54.31 -14.81 7.44
C ALA A 695 -53.57 -13.73 6.64
N GLU A 696 -52.46 -13.20 7.17
CA GLU A 696 -51.58 -12.28 6.45
C GLU A 696 -50.93 -12.94 5.23
N LEU A 697 -50.47 -14.19 5.38
CA LEU A 697 -49.83 -14.96 4.30
C LEU A 697 -50.78 -15.16 3.12
N LEU A 698 -51.98 -15.69 3.37
CA LEU A 698 -52.97 -15.95 2.34
C LEU A 698 -53.50 -14.65 1.70
N ALA A 699 -53.68 -13.59 2.49
CA ALA A 699 -54.08 -12.27 2.01
C ALA A 699 -52.98 -11.51 1.24
N ALA A 700 -51.71 -11.90 1.38
CA ALA A 700 -50.61 -11.42 0.56
C ALA A 700 -50.44 -12.28 -0.71
N HIS A 701 -50.41 -13.61 -0.57
CA HIS A 701 -50.37 -14.57 -1.67
C HIS A 701 -51.47 -14.30 -2.71
N GLY A 702 -52.73 -14.18 -2.28
CA GLY A 702 -53.86 -13.95 -3.18
C GLY A 702 -53.82 -12.62 -3.97
N LYS A 703 -53.01 -11.65 -3.55
CA LYS A 703 -52.77 -10.40 -4.32
C LYS A 703 -51.67 -10.56 -5.36
N ILE A 704 -50.66 -11.38 -5.08
CA ILE A 704 -49.47 -11.55 -5.94
C ILE A 704 -49.72 -12.65 -6.98
N ALA A 705 -50.43 -13.71 -6.63
CA ALA A 705 -50.70 -14.87 -7.49
C ALA A 705 -51.44 -14.52 -8.80
N ALA A 706 -52.15 -13.39 -8.84
CA ALA A 706 -52.77 -12.85 -10.06
C ALA A 706 -51.77 -12.32 -11.09
N HIS A 707 -50.50 -12.10 -10.71
CA HIS A 707 -49.42 -11.60 -11.56
C HIS A 707 -48.20 -12.54 -11.61
N ASP A 708 -47.98 -13.33 -10.56
CA ASP A 708 -46.87 -14.28 -10.44
C ASP A 708 -47.31 -15.50 -9.58
N PRO A 709 -47.82 -16.59 -10.18
CA PRO A 709 -48.44 -17.69 -9.44
C PRO A 709 -47.41 -18.64 -8.78
N ARG A 710 -46.14 -18.63 -9.20
CA ARG A 710 -45.07 -19.44 -8.60
C ARG A 710 -44.31 -18.64 -7.56
N MET A 711 -44.66 -18.87 -6.30
CA MET A 711 -44.04 -18.22 -5.15
C MET A 711 -43.30 -19.23 -4.27
N ILE A 712 -42.43 -18.68 -3.43
CA ILE A 712 -41.73 -19.39 -2.37
C ILE A 712 -42.21 -18.81 -1.03
N PHE A 713 -42.62 -19.66 -0.09
CA PHE A 713 -42.74 -19.31 1.32
C PHE A 713 -41.50 -19.82 2.06
N GLU A 714 -40.82 -18.96 2.82
CA GLU A 714 -39.55 -19.28 3.48
C GLU A 714 -39.55 -18.81 4.94
N GLU A 715 -38.94 -19.57 5.86
CA GLU A 715 -38.81 -19.14 7.25
C GLU A 715 -37.88 -17.92 7.40
N VAL A 716 -38.22 -16.99 8.31
CA VAL A 716 -37.32 -15.86 8.60
C VAL A 716 -36.20 -16.32 9.54
N ILE A 717 -34.99 -16.48 9.02
CA ILE A 717 -33.79 -16.69 9.85
C ILE A 717 -33.58 -15.48 10.79
N PRO A 718 -33.62 -15.65 12.12
CA PRO A 718 -33.50 -14.56 13.08
C PRO A 718 -32.06 -14.04 13.21
N GLY A 719 -31.88 -12.99 14.00
CA GLY A 719 -30.62 -12.25 14.15
C GLY A 719 -30.59 -10.94 13.37
N GLU A 720 -29.72 -10.02 13.77
CA GLU A 720 -29.60 -8.68 13.17
C GLU A 720 -28.96 -8.71 11.78
N ASP A 721 -29.04 -7.59 11.04
CA ASP A 721 -28.47 -7.48 9.69
C ASP A 721 -26.95 -7.80 9.61
N PRO A 722 -26.09 -7.42 10.58
CA PRO A 722 -24.66 -7.81 10.59
C PRO A 722 -24.38 -9.32 10.67
N SER A 723 -25.41 -10.14 10.90
CA SER A 723 -25.33 -11.62 10.82
C SER A 723 -25.35 -12.13 9.37
N LEU A 724 -25.64 -11.27 8.38
CA LEU A 724 -25.50 -11.56 6.96
C LEU A 724 -24.04 -11.42 6.54
N LEU A 725 -23.51 -12.54 6.06
CA LEU A 725 -22.13 -12.78 5.66
C LEU A 725 -22.13 -13.22 4.20
N TYR A 726 -21.15 -12.75 3.42
CA TYR A 726 -21.11 -12.97 1.98
C TYR A 726 -19.69 -13.23 1.52
N HIS A 727 -19.51 -14.26 0.72
CA HIS A 727 -18.23 -14.65 0.13
C HIS A 727 -18.21 -14.27 -1.35
N CYS A 728 -17.32 -13.36 -1.75
CA CYS A 728 -17.05 -13.00 -3.15
C CYS A 728 -15.90 -13.86 -3.69
N PHE A 729 -15.99 -14.32 -4.93
CA PHE A 729 -14.95 -15.17 -5.51
C PHE A 729 -14.81 -15.09 -7.04
N TYR A 730 -13.65 -15.53 -7.50
CA TYR A 730 -13.42 -16.04 -8.85
C TYR A 730 -12.79 -17.43 -8.80
N LEU A 731 -13.39 -18.38 -9.52
CA LEU A 731 -12.88 -19.75 -9.69
C LEU A 731 -12.42 -19.99 -11.13
N ASP A 732 -11.34 -20.75 -11.30
CA ASP A 732 -10.87 -21.22 -12.62
C ASP A 732 -11.78 -22.30 -13.23
N ARG A 733 -11.39 -22.82 -14.40
CA ARG A 733 -12.10 -23.88 -15.13
C ARG A 733 -12.04 -25.27 -14.47
N ASP A 734 -11.14 -25.46 -13.51
CA ASP A 734 -11.02 -26.65 -12.66
C ASP A 734 -11.70 -26.45 -11.29
N SER A 735 -12.44 -25.36 -11.11
CA SER A 735 -13.11 -24.95 -9.86
C SER A 735 -12.15 -24.60 -8.71
N ARG A 736 -10.90 -24.23 -8.99
CA ARG A 736 -9.95 -23.73 -7.99
C ARG A 736 -10.20 -22.24 -7.69
N PRO A 737 -10.27 -21.81 -6.43
CA PRO A 737 -10.41 -20.40 -6.09
C PRO A 737 -9.12 -19.63 -6.38
N LEU A 738 -9.13 -18.73 -7.37
CA LEU A 738 -7.97 -17.87 -7.69
C LEU A 738 -8.00 -16.54 -6.91
N ALA A 739 -9.19 -16.08 -6.52
CA ALA A 739 -9.36 -14.85 -5.77
C ALA A 739 -10.60 -14.95 -4.87
N THR A 740 -10.44 -14.85 -3.56
CA THR A 740 -11.53 -14.96 -2.56
C THR A 740 -11.49 -13.81 -1.56
N PHE A 741 -12.65 -13.28 -1.16
CA PHE A 741 -12.75 -12.46 0.06
C PHE A 741 -14.17 -12.46 0.64
N ALA A 742 -14.29 -12.24 1.96
CA ALA A 742 -15.57 -12.17 2.64
C ALA A 742 -15.89 -10.78 3.23
N GLY A 743 -17.18 -10.50 3.37
CA GLY A 743 -17.71 -9.29 4.00
C GLY A 743 -19.00 -9.54 4.78
N ARG A 744 -19.28 -8.69 5.78
CA ARG A 744 -20.56 -8.67 6.52
C ARG A 744 -21.36 -7.39 6.26
N LYS A 745 -22.68 -7.54 6.05
CA LYS A 745 -23.58 -6.43 5.73
C LYS A 745 -23.99 -5.68 7.00
N LEU A 746 -23.26 -4.60 7.31
CA LEU A 746 -23.54 -3.80 8.52
C LEU A 746 -24.86 -3.02 8.45
N ARG A 747 -25.32 -2.64 7.25
CA ARG A 747 -26.63 -1.98 7.03
C ARG A 747 -27.27 -2.31 5.69
N LEU A 748 -28.59 -2.43 5.67
CA LEU A 748 -29.43 -2.67 4.49
C LEU A 748 -30.38 -1.50 4.20
N LEU A 749 -30.87 -1.41 2.96
CA LEU A 749 -32.06 -0.61 2.62
C LEU A 749 -33.00 -1.42 1.70
N PRO A 750 -34.26 -1.71 2.09
CA PRO A 750 -34.80 -1.54 3.45
C PRO A 750 -34.07 -2.38 4.52
N VAL A 751 -34.26 -2.05 5.80
CA VAL A 751 -33.76 -2.84 6.94
C VAL A 751 -34.35 -4.27 6.90
N GLY A 752 -33.60 -5.28 7.34
CA GLY A 752 -34.02 -6.69 7.41
C GLY A 752 -33.94 -7.45 6.09
N PHE A 753 -34.47 -6.89 5.00
CA PHE A 753 -34.70 -7.62 3.74
C PHE A 753 -34.24 -6.86 2.46
N GLY A 754 -33.35 -5.88 2.61
CA GLY A 754 -32.86 -5.04 1.52
C GLY A 754 -31.46 -5.36 1.01
N SER A 755 -31.06 -4.71 -0.09
CA SER A 755 -29.65 -4.71 -0.51
C SER A 755 -28.80 -3.83 0.40
N ALA A 756 -27.55 -4.22 0.62
CA ALA A 756 -26.60 -3.53 1.48
C ALA A 756 -26.38 -2.05 1.09
N SER A 757 -26.26 -1.19 2.09
CA SER A 757 -25.74 0.17 1.98
C SER A 757 -24.34 0.32 2.57
N PHE A 758 -24.00 -0.57 3.51
CA PHE A 758 -22.74 -0.56 4.25
C PHE A 758 -22.27 -2.00 4.50
N VAL A 759 -21.04 -2.30 4.09
CA VAL A 759 -20.41 -3.62 4.25
C VAL A 759 -19.04 -3.43 4.89
N GLN A 760 -18.55 -4.44 5.63
CA GLN A 760 -17.18 -4.47 6.15
C GLN A 760 -16.50 -5.79 5.80
N SER A 761 -15.26 -5.75 5.30
CA SER A 761 -14.47 -6.95 5.02
C SER A 761 -14.11 -7.66 6.31
N VAL A 762 -14.23 -8.99 6.33
CA VAL A 762 -13.99 -9.83 7.51
C VAL A 762 -13.52 -11.20 7.07
N HIS A 763 -12.84 -11.92 7.96
CA HIS A 763 -12.52 -13.34 7.79
C HIS A 763 -13.51 -14.16 8.63
N ASP A 764 -14.16 -15.16 8.02
CA ASP A 764 -15.03 -16.13 8.69
C ASP A 764 -14.75 -17.51 8.06
N PRO A 765 -13.98 -18.39 8.73
CA PRO A 765 -13.59 -19.68 8.17
C PRO A 765 -14.75 -20.65 7.92
N GLU A 766 -15.88 -20.49 8.62
CA GLU A 766 -17.06 -21.33 8.38
C GLU A 766 -17.73 -20.93 7.07
N LEU A 767 -17.86 -19.62 6.81
CA LEU A 767 -18.37 -19.08 5.55
C LEU A 767 -17.52 -19.53 4.36
N GLU A 768 -16.20 -19.35 4.44
CA GLU A 768 -15.29 -19.71 3.34
C GLU A 768 -15.33 -21.22 3.08
N ARG A 769 -15.23 -22.04 4.13
CA ARG A 769 -15.31 -23.51 4.01
C ARG A 769 -16.65 -23.97 3.41
N LEU A 770 -17.79 -23.48 3.88
CA LEU A 770 -19.10 -23.85 3.35
C LEU A 770 -19.30 -23.38 1.90
N SER A 771 -18.77 -22.20 1.57
CA SER A 771 -18.85 -21.66 0.20
C SER A 771 -17.99 -22.48 -0.77
N LEU A 772 -16.73 -22.75 -0.42
CA LEU A 772 -15.80 -23.48 -1.30
C LEU A 772 -16.19 -24.96 -1.44
N ASP A 773 -16.68 -25.61 -0.38
CA ASP A 773 -17.24 -26.96 -0.41
C ASP A 773 -18.43 -27.07 -1.38
N LEU A 774 -19.40 -26.14 -1.30
CA LEU A 774 -20.51 -26.05 -2.24
C LEU A 774 -20.03 -25.82 -3.68
N LEU A 775 -19.14 -24.84 -3.90
CA LEU A 775 -18.63 -24.48 -5.22
C LEU A 775 -17.83 -25.59 -5.89
N ALA A 776 -17.06 -26.37 -5.12
CA ALA A 776 -16.32 -27.52 -5.61
C ALA A 776 -17.26 -28.68 -6.00
N LYS A 777 -18.27 -28.99 -5.17
CA LYS A 777 -19.28 -30.04 -5.44
C LYS A 777 -20.04 -29.80 -6.74
N ILE A 778 -20.52 -28.57 -6.96
CA ILE A 778 -21.24 -28.18 -8.18
C ILE A 778 -20.33 -27.87 -9.38
N ARG A 779 -19.01 -27.98 -9.21
CA ARG A 779 -17.98 -27.60 -10.18
C ARG A 779 -18.18 -26.20 -10.77
N TYR A 780 -18.37 -25.21 -9.90
CA TYR A 780 -18.53 -23.81 -10.32
C TYR A 780 -17.24 -23.26 -10.94
N GLN A 781 -17.38 -22.44 -11.97
CA GLN A 781 -16.29 -21.70 -12.61
C GLN A 781 -16.71 -20.25 -12.86
N GLY A 782 -15.78 -19.30 -12.82
CA GLY A 782 -16.03 -17.89 -13.09
C GLY A 782 -16.33 -17.04 -11.86
N LEU A 783 -16.92 -15.86 -12.10
CA LEU A 783 -17.24 -14.85 -11.09
C LEU A 783 -18.49 -15.21 -10.29
N GLY A 784 -18.50 -14.93 -8.99
CA GLY A 784 -19.74 -15.00 -8.21
C GLY A 784 -19.64 -14.56 -6.76
N GLY A 785 -20.75 -14.74 -6.03
CA GLY A 785 -20.77 -14.60 -4.58
C GLY A 785 -21.96 -15.28 -3.90
N VAL A 786 -21.73 -15.84 -2.72
CA VAL A 786 -22.73 -16.58 -1.93
C VAL A 786 -23.04 -15.84 -0.62
N GLU A 787 -24.31 -15.62 -0.33
CA GLU A 787 -24.81 -15.08 0.93
C GLU A 787 -25.24 -16.17 1.90
N PHE A 788 -24.73 -16.10 3.13
CA PHE A 788 -25.22 -16.84 4.29
C PHE A 788 -25.72 -15.87 5.37
N LYS A 789 -26.66 -16.32 6.22
CA LYS A 789 -26.98 -15.66 7.49
C LYS A 789 -26.66 -16.59 8.65
N ARG A 790 -25.97 -16.06 9.67
CA ARG A 790 -25.79 -16.76 10.95
C ARG A 790 -27.10 -16.74 11.74
N ASP A 791 -27.68 -17.91 11.97
CA ASP A 791 -28.96 -18.07 12.66
C ASP A 791 -28.78 -17.89 14.18
N ALA A 792 -29.55 -16.97 14.78
CA ALA A 792 -29.46 -16.70 16.21
C ALA A 792 -29.99 -17.85 17.11
N ARG A 793 -30.64 -18.88 16.55
CA ARG A 793 -31.19 -20.04 17.28
C ARG A 793 -30.18 -21.15 17.53
N ASP A 794 -29.37 -21.47 16.52
CA ASP A 794 -28.41 -22.59 16.55
C ASP A 794 -26.96 -22.19 16.24
N GLY A 795 -26.71 -20.90 15.95
CA GLY A 795 -25.40 -20.34 15.65
C GLY A 795 -24.86 -20.67 14.26
N ARG A 796 -25.53 -21.51 13.46
CA ARG A 796 -25.04 -22.03 12.18
C ARG A 796 -25.24 -21.02 11.06
N LEU A 797 -24.36 -21.04 10.06
CA LEU A 797 -24.60 -20.33 8.79
C LEU A 797 -25.67 -21.06 7.96
N LYS A 798 -26.66 -20.30 7.45
CA LYS A 798 -27.74 -20.74 6.56
C LYS A 798 -27.61 -20.05 5.20
N LEU A 799 -27.67 -20.78 4.09
CA LEU A 799 -27.56 -20.27 2.70
C LEU A 799 -28.82 -19.46 2.30
N ILE A 800 -28.66 -18.24 1.78
CA ILE A 800 -29.77 -17.29 1.50
C ILE A 800 -29.89 -16.90 0.02
N GLU A 801 -28.78 -16.62 -0.65
CA GLU A 801 -28.76 -16.09 -2.02
C GLU A 801 -27.42 -16.37 -2.73
N PHE A 802 -27.47 -17.10 -3.83
CA PHE A 802 -26.35 -17.23 -4.77
C PHE A 802 -26.39 -16.09 -5.81
N ASN A 803 -25.23 -15.67 -6.30
CA ASN A 803 -25.08 -14.62 -7.30
C ASN A 803 -24.02 -15.03 -8.32
N ALA A 804 -24.41 -15.43 -9.53
CA ALA A 804 -23.49 -15.90 -10.56
C ALA A 804 -22.81 -14.78 -11.37
N ARG A 805 -22.40 -13.70 -10.69
CA ARG A 805 -21.71 -12.53 -11.28
C ARG A 805 -21.05 -11.68 -10.20
N TYR A 806 -20.16 -10.79 -10.62
CA TYR A 806 -19.56 -9.76 -9.77
C TYR A 806 -20.63 -8.86 -9.15
N GLY A 807 -20.65 -8.79 -7.81
CA GLY A 807 -21.68 -8.09 -7.04
C GLY A 807 -21.46 -6.59 -6.86
N MET A 808 -22.43 -5.97 -6.17
CA MET A 808 -22.55 -4.51 -6.03
C MET A 808 -21.40 -3.87 -5.26
N TRP A 809 -20.73 -4.60 -4.38
CA TRP A 809 -19.72 -4.08 -3.46
C TRP A 809 -18.40 -4.84 -3.51
N ASP A 810 -18.26 -5.75 -4.46
CA ASP A 810 -17.12 -6.66 -4.63
C ASP A 810 -15.82 -5.91 -4.97
N SER A 811 -15.92 -4.63 -5.37
CA SER A 811 -14.80 -3.67 -5.41
C SER A 811 -14.09 -3.49 -4.06
N LEU A 812 -14.77 -3.82 -2.96
CA LEU A 812 -14.15 -3.94 -1.64
C LEU A 812 -13.01 -4.96 -1.64
N GLY A 813 -13.09 -6.05 -2.41
CA GLY A 813 -12.01 -7.04 -2.56
C GLY A 813 -10.75 -6.40 -3.12
N VAL A 814 -10.89 -5.65 -4.22
CA VAL A 814 -9.81 -4.84 -4.83
C VAL A 814 -9.20 -3.91 -3.78
N ARG A 815 -10.04 -3.22 -2.99
CA ARG A 815 -9.59 -2.35 -1.89
C ARG A 815 -8.86 -3.12 -0.77
N CYS A 816 -9.25 -4.37 -0.50
CA CYS A 816 -8.65 -5.23 0.53
C CYS A 816 -7.37 -5.95 0.06
N GLY A 817 -7.07 -5.96 -1.25
CA GLY A 817 -5.87 -6.57 -1.83
C GLY A 817 -6.13 -7.76 -2.78
N VAL A 818 -7.39 -8.15 -2.98
CA VAL A 818 -7.80 -9.28 -3.83
C VAL A 818 -8.58 -8.75 -5.03
N ASP A 819 -7.88 -8.55 -6.15
CA ASP A 819 -8.43 -7.95 -7.36
C ASP A 819 -9.16 -8.99 -8.23
N ILE A 820 -10.37 -9.37 -7.80
CA ILE A 820 -11.25 -10.33 -8.49
C ILE A 820 -11.43 -10.00 -9.99
N PRO A 821 -11.70 -8.74 -10.42
CA PRO A 821 -11.78 -8.40 -11.85
C PRO A 821 -10.49 -8.68 -12.63
N TRP A 822 -9.32 -8.44 -12.03
CA TRP A 822 -8.03 -8.68 -12.66
C TRP A 822 -7.70 -10.17 -12.78
N ALA A 823 -7.99 -10.96 -11.74
CA ALA A 823 -7.89 -12.42 -11.79
C ALA A 823 -8.78 -13.00 -12.91
N ALA A 824 -10.04 -12.55 -12.97
CA ALA A 824 -11.00 -12.98 -13.98
C ALA A 824 -10.63 -12.56 -15.41
N TYR A 825 -10.02 -11.38 -15.57
CA TYR A 825 -9.52 -10.91 -16.87
C TYR A 825 -8.39 -11.81 -17.39
N ARG A 826 -7.45 -12.19 -16.52
CA ARG A 826 -6.25 -12.95 -16.90
C ARG A 826 -6.55 -14.43 -17.17
N ASP A 827 -7.33 -15.09 -16.33
CA ASP A 827 -7.73 -16.48 -16.60
C ASP A 827 -8.65 -16.62 -17.83
N ALA A 828 -9.50 -15.61 -18.12
CA ALA A 828 -10.28 -15.58 -19.36
C ALA A 828 -9.36 -15.58 -20.61
N LEU A 829 -8.22 -14.90 -20.55
CA LEU A 829 -7.18 -14.90 -21.59
C LEU A 829 -6.24 -16.11 -21.56
N GLY A 830 -6.34 -16.99 -20.55
CA GLY A 830 -5.44 -18.12 -20.35
C GLY A 830 -4.07 -17.74 -19.79
N GLU A 831 -3.93 -16.55 -19.20
CA GLU A 831 -2.70 -16.14 -18.51
C GLU A 831 -2.60 -16.74 -17.09
N PRO A 832 -1.40 -17.07 -16.58
CA PRO A 832 -1.22 -17.65 -15.25
C PRO A 832 -1.57 -16.65 -14.14
N VAL A 833 -2.48 -17.04 -13.23
CA VAL A 833 -2.96 -16.21 -12.12
C VAL A 833 -2.52 -16.80 -10.78
N GLU A 834 -1.68 -16.07 -10.05
CA GLU A 834 -1.30 -16.40 -8.68
C GLU A 834 -2.51 -16.32 -7.71
N PRO A 835 -2.88 -17.41 -7.00
CA PRO A 835 -4.02 -17.40 -6.09
C PRO A 835 -3.88 -16.40 -4.94
N ARG A 836 -4.97 -15.67 -4.63
CA ARG A 836 -5.01 -14.66 -3.57
C ARG A 836 -6.14 -14.92 -2.57
N HIS A 837 -5.77 -15.58 -1.46
CA HIS A 837 -6.63 -15.89 -0.32
C HIS A 837 -6.50 -14.91 0.85
N HIS A 838 -5.37 -14.20 0.96
CA HIS A 838 -5.09 -13.27 2.06
C HIS A 838 -5.50 -11.84 1.70
N TYR A 839 -6.31 -11.19 2.55
CA TYR A 839 -6.83 -9.84 2.34
C TYR A 839 -6.99 -9.03 3.64
N ARG A 840 -6.97 -7.70 3.51
CA ARG A 840 -7.09 -6.78 4.64
C ARG A 840 -8.53 -6.72 5.16
N THR A 841 -8.75 -7.17 6.38
CA THR A 841 -10.06 -7.09 7.05
C THR A 841 -10.33 -5.69 7.62
N GLY A 842 -11.58 -5.43 8.03
CA GLY A 842 -11.99 -4.19 8.69
C GLY A 842 -12.27 -3.01 7.76
N VAL A 843 -11.90 -3.10 6.47
CA VAL A 843 -12.16 -2.10 5.42
C VAL A 843 -13.65 -2.07 5.08
N LYS A 844 -14.21 -0.91 4.74
CA LYS A 844 -15.68 -0.73 4.62
C LYS A 844 -16.11 -0.29 3.23
N TRP A 845 -17.11 -0.95 2.63
CA TRP A 845 -17.77 -0.42 1.42
C TRP A 845 -19.00 0.39 1.80
N VAL A 846 -19.17 1.56 1.18
CA VAL A 846 -20.26 2.49 1.50
C VAL A 846 -20.90 3.09 0.25
N ASP A 847 -22.17 2.80 0.02
CA ASP A 847 -23.06 3.64 -0.79
C ASP A 847 -23.66 4.71 0.13
N LEU A 848 -23.04 5.88 0.19
CA LEU A 848 -23.45 6.97 1.07
C LEU A 848 -24.90 7.45 0.81
N GLN A 849 -25.39 7.34 -0.43
CA GLN A 849 -26.71 7.81 -0.84
C GLN A 849 -27.82 6.81 -0.45
N ARG A 850 -27.51 5.52 -0.45
CA ARG A 850 -28.35 4.47 0.14
C ARG A 850 -28.23 4.46 1.66
N ASP A 851 -27.04 4.66 2.20
CA ASP A 851 -26.77 4.54 3.64
C ASP A 851 -27.36 5.69 4.46
N ALA A 852 -27.39 6.91 3.92
CA ALA A 852 -28.12 8.01 4.55
C ALA A 852 -29.63 7.71 4.67
N ARG A 853 -30.21 6.95 3.73
CA ARG A 853 -31.62 6.51 3.79
C ARG A 853 -31.80 5.30 4.71
N ALA A 854 -30.85 4.36 4.69
CA ALA A 854 -30.82 3.23 5.64
C ALA A 854 -30.78 3.76 7.08
N PHE A 855 -29.88 4.71 7.37
CA PHE A 855 -29.76 5.37 8.67
C PHE A 855 -31.08 5.95 9.19
N LEU A 856 -31.92 6.55 8.34
CA LEU A 856 -33.24 7.03 8.75
C LEU A 856 -34.14 5.88 9.26
N GLN A 857 -34.13 4.72 8.58
CA GLN A 857 -34.87 3.54 9.00
C GLN A 857 -34.28 2.87 10.27
N TYR A 858 -32.95 2.73 10.35
CA TYR A 858 -32.28 2.25 11.57
C TYR A 858 -32.53 3.19 12.77
N ARG A 859 -32.61 4.51 12.54
CA ARG A 859 -32.92 5.49 13.58
C ARG A 859 -34.38 5.42 14.02
N SER A 860 -35.34 5.30 13.10
CA SER A 860 -36.76 5.15 13.46
C SER A 860 -37.04 3.82 14.17
N ALA A 861 -36.25 2.77 13.90
CA ALA A 861 -36.28 1.50 14.61
C ALA A 861 -35.46 1.49 15.92
N GLY A 862 -34.92 2.63 16.37
CA GLY A 862 -34.11 2.74 17.60
C GLY A 862 -32.69 2.14 17.53
N ARG A 863 -32.35 1.43 16.45
CA ARG A 863 -31.10 0.65 16.29
C ARG A 863 -29.85 1.50 16.05
N LEU A 864 -29.96 2.76 15.58
CA LEU A 864 -28.78 3.59 15.30
C LEU A 864 -29.00 5.10 15.53
N GLY A 865 -28.27 5.66 16.50
CA GLY A 865 -28.21 7.11 16.73
C GLY A 865 -27.21 7.85 15.82
N PRO A 866 -27.34 9.18 15.62
CA PRO A 866 -26.47 9.96 14.72
C PRO A 866 -24.97 9.83 15.02
N ALA A 867 -24.59 9.88 16.30
CA ALA A 867 -23.20 9.71 16.73
C ALA A 867 -22.69 8.26 16.53
N GLY A 868 -23.57 7.26 16.46
CA GLY A 868 -23.22 5.90 16.05
C GLY A 868 -22.98 5.81 14.54
N TRP A 869 -23.87 6.40 13.74
CA TRP A 869 -23.74 6.45 12.28
C TRP A 869 -22.45 7.16 11.84
N LEU A 870 -22.18 8.36 12.37
CA LEU A 870 -20.95 9.11 12.09
C LEU A 870 -19.68 8.37 12.54
N ARG A 871 -19.69 7.69 13.69
CA ARG A 871 -18.57 6.82 14.10
C ARG A 871 -18.40 5.60 13.18
N SER A 872 -19.48 5.03 12.67
CA SER A 872 -19.40 3.88 11.75
C SER A 872 -18.66 4.22 10.45
N LEU A 873 -18.75 5.47 9.98
CA LEU A 873 -18.06 6.01 8.80
C LEU A 873 -16.54 6.23 9.01
N LEU A 874 -15.99 6.03 10.21
CA LEU A 874 -14.54 6.08 10.47
C LEU A 874 -13.81 4.83 9.95
N GLY A 875 -12.49 4.93 9.75
CA GLY A 875 -11.65 3.86 9.19
C GLY A 875 -11.49 3.93 7.66
N GLU A 876 -10.81 2.95 7.07
CA GLU A 876 -10.62 2.85 5.62
C GLU A 876 -11.95 2.49 4.92
N LYS A 877 -12.16 3.05 3.71
CA LYS A 877 -13.37 2.85 2.91
C LYS A 877 -13.09 2.67 1.43
N ASP A 878 -13.90 1.84 0.79
CA ASP A 878 -14.28 1.97 -0.60
C ASP A 878 -15.65 2.68 -0.71
N TRP A 879 -15.89 3.43 -1.78
CA TRP A 879 -17.12 4.19 -1.99
C TRP A 879 -17.79 3.80 -3.30
N ALA A 880 -19.07 3.41 -3.23
CA ALA A 880 -19.83 2.83 -4.35
C ALA A 880 -19.76 3.61 -5.69
N TYR A 881 -19.59 4.94 -5.64
CA TYR A 881 -19.50 5.80 -6.81
C TYR A 881 -18.32 6.79 -6.78
N PHE A 882 -17.80 7.17 -5.61
CA PHE A 882 -16.81 8.25 -5.48
C PHE A 882 -15.37 7.74 -5.48
N ASP A 883 -14.65 8.00 -6.57
CA ASP A 883 -13.19 7.97 -6.58
C ASP A 883 -12.63 9.39 -6.84
N ARG A 884 -11.39 9.64 -6.38
CA ARG A 884 -10.74 10.95 -6.47
C ARG A 884 -10.10 11.23 -7.84
N ARG A 885 -9.75 10.18 -8.60
CA ARG A 885 -9.26 10.23 -9.99
C ARG A 885 -10.39 10.02 -11.00
N ASP A 886 -11.49 9.37 -10.59
CA ASP A 886 -12.71 9.11 -11.37
C ASP A 886 -13.99 9.58 -10.63
N TRP A 887 -14.20 10.90 -10.59
CA TRP A 887 -15.27 11.53 -9.77
C TRP A 887 -16.64 11.64 -10.45
N ARG A 888 -16.70 11.54 -11.79
CA ARG A 888 -17.92 11.76 -12.59
C ARG A 888 -19.09 10.84 -12.23
N PRO A 889 -18.89 9.52 -11.96
CA PRO A 889 -19.97 8.62 -11.53
C PRO A 889 -20.72 9.10 -10.28
N ALA A 890 -20.02 9.65 -9.28
CA ALA A 890 -20.64 10.16 -8.06
C ALA A 890 -21.55 11.37 -8.31
N VAL A 891 -21.21 12.22 -9.28
CA VAL A 891 -22.03 13.38 -9.66
C VAL A 891 -23.29 12.94 -10.41
N LEU A 892 -23.21 11.94 -11.28
CA LEU A 892 -24.41 11.39 -11.93
C LEU A 892 -25.31 10.65 -10.94
N ALA A 893 -24.78 9.82 -10.05
CA ALA A 893 -25.56 9.16 -9.00
C ALA A 893 -26.31 10.20 -8.12
N ALA A 894 -25.61 11.27 -7.70
CA ALA A 894 -26.24 12.34 -6.92
C ALA A 894 -27.34 13.09 -7.71
N ALA A 895 -27.12 13.34 -9.01
CA ALA A 895 -28.11 13.97 -9.88
C ALA A 895 -29.33 13.05 -10.12
N GLU A 896 -29.12 11.74 -10.25
CA GLU A 896 -30.18 10.74 -10.34
C GLU A 896 -31.01 10.68 -9.06
N GLN A 897 -30.36 10.60 -7.88
CA GLN A 897 -31.05 10.62 -6.59
C GLN A 897 -31.86 11.92 -6.41
N ALA A 898 -31.30 13.07 -6.77
CA ALA A 898 -32.02 14.36 -6.72
C ALA A 898 -33.22 14.39 -7.69
N ARG A 899 -33.13 13.78 -8.88
CA ARG A 899 -34.26 13.63 -9.81
C ARG A 899 -35.33 12.71 -9.23
N ALA A 900 -34.95 11.58 -8.62
CA ALA A 900 -35.88 10.65 -7.98
C ALA A 900 -36.65 11.29 -6.82
N LEU A 901 -35.95 12.01 -5.93
CA LEU A 901 -36.57 12.77 -4.83
C LEU A 901 -37.53 13.85 -5.34
N ARG A 902 -37.17 14.58 -6.41
CA ARG A 902 -38.04 15.57 -7.05
C ARG A 902 -39.28 14.96 -7.70
N ARG A 903 -39.21 13.73 -8.24
CA ARG A 903 -40.39 12.99 -8.74
C ARG A 903 -41.31 12.60 -7.59
N LEU A 904 -40.78 11.98 -6.54
CA LEU A 904 -41.53 11.60 -5.33
C LEU A 904 -42.26 12.80 -4.69
N ALA A 905 -41.61 13.97 -4.62
CA ALA A 905 -42.24 15.19 -4.12
C ALA A 905 -43.43 15.67 -4.99
N LYS A 906 -43.31 15.60 -6.32
CA LYS A 906 -44.40 15.95 -7.25
C LYS A 906 -45.57 14.96 -7.19
N ASP A 907 -45.28 13.66 -7.12
CA ASP A 907 -46.30 12.62 -7.05
C ASP A 907 -47.02 12.60 -5.70
N GLY A 908 -46.30 12.93 -4.61
CA GLY A 908 -46.90 13.17 -3.29
C GLY A 908 -47.87 14.35 -3.30
N GLY A 909 -47.46 15.50 -3.84
CA GLY A 909 -48.34 16.68 -3.98
C GLY A 909 -49.61 16.39 -4.80
N ARG A 910 -49.50 15.55 -5.85
CA ARG A 910 -50.65 15.14 -6.67
C ARG A 910 -51.68 14.25 -5.97
N LYS A 911 -51.34 13.61 -4.84
CA LYS A 911 -52.31 12.82 -4.05
C LYS A 911 -53.10 13.64 -3.03
N VAL A 912 -52.59 14.81 -2.60
CA VAL A 912 -53.32 15.69 -1.67
C VAL A 912 -54.49 16.39 -2.39
N GLY A 913 -54.24 16.90 -3.60
CA GLY A 913 -55.23 17.63 -4.42
C GLY A 913 -56.32 16.78 -5.10
N ARG A 914 -56.69 15.63 -4.54
CA ARG A 914 -57.76 14.75 -5.09
C ARG A 914 -58.62 14.06 -4.02
N SER A 915 -58.69 14.66 -2.82
CA SER A 915 -59.57 14.25 -1.71
C SER A 915 -60.56 15.35 -1.29
N GLN A 916 -60.73 16.39 -2.13
CA GLN A 916 -61.71 17.46 -1.99
C GLN A 916 -62.29 17.81 -3.37
N SER A 917 -63.19 16.95 -3.86
CA SER A 917 -64.13 17.18 -4.97
C SER A 917 -65.20 16.09 -4.94
#